data_AF-A0A2R4WKF7-F1
#
_entry.id   AF-A0A2R4WKF7-F1
#
_cell.length_a   1.000
_cell.length_b   1.000
_cell.length_c   1.000
_cell.angle_alpha   90.00
_cell.angle_beta   90.00
_cell.angle_gamma   90.00
#
_symmetry.space_group_name_H-M   'P 1'
#
loop_
_entity.id
_entity.type
_entity.pdbx_description
1 polymer ?
#
loop_
_entity_poly.entity_id
_entity_poly.type
_entity_poly.pdbx_seq_one_letter_code
_entity_poly.pdbx_strand_id
1 'polypeptide(L)'
;MTSVIVPRPPRRRLHDAALLSATMLATGLLAPAQAAQFRIVVNQVADPLMAGLPLPDSAPAMGLWSGVQSWPINAISVAMMPSGRIVSYGTPVGNPGVQDGRTFTFWDPSKGLGQGYTTYTGVGGVNSFCSAQALRPDGTLMTSGGIFDNGNDKGSLVVSSTPNGANGAFAVTARLANDRYYSTMLTLPNGQQLIMGGSYPYQGSYSDPQGSIDKGLMTGMTPELYDGQKWNSLFGAKSRDAFGPENNRWWYPRAWVAPNGKVFGITADKMWVLDPAGNGSVTAMTFKEPQRNAASATDAPNVGPVSTAAMFDTGKILQVGGNGYDNGNGFLSSSRASIIDITTGNPVVTDTSPMSVGRAWANATVLPTGQVAVTGGSKFNDRAGGDAVLQSEIWDPRTGRWSAGASGSVYRGYHSTAILMQNGALLVAGGGAPGPVSNQNAEVFYPPYLFTTVNGKTAIAPRPQIVSLSTVQLQHGQPLQFELSSPSGLSQVVLVGLSAVTHSFNSGQRRIVATFTQSGNAVTMQAPPSAGIAPPGYYQVVAIDQKGVPSPGVIVALGAGVAAPSQVTAPAVAVQTGGQAGGGTGGSTGGGTGGGTSGGTSGGTSGGTGGTGTGVATGAAVSLQASNYPTSYLTNLGGTARLVVPANANDRQQATFRQVPGLAGQGVSFQASTNASQYLRHQNFQIVQQAHDGGDVFKRGATFIPRPGLAGTCGCNTGTCTSYESIDWPGYYLRHQNFGFYIAKPDGGQSYNQDASFCPATGLIPTASVLKAAHSGMCLSIASGDRSDGGAVTQQACNGSAEQTWTSTPSNGALAYVNKASGKCLDLSLAKVPTSGSPIYQWACHGGTNQAWTSKPQGTGNALTSVYNTGLCLDVAGISYQAGAAVQAWTCHGGANQTFLMR
;
A
#
# COMPACT_ATOMS: atom_id res chain seq x y z
N MET A 1 -90.91 -48.63 8.44
CA MET A 1 -89.94 -49.29 9.34
C MET A 1 -89.09 -48.21 9.98
N THR A 2 -89.19 -48.14 11.31
CA THR A 2 -88.25 -47.58 12.31
C THR A 2 -87.78 -46.11 12.26
N SER A 3 -88.32 -45.35 13.24
CA SER A 3 -87.87 -44.07 13.84
C SER A 3 -86.40 -44.11 14.33
N VAL A 4 -85.73 -42.99 14.64
CA VAL A 4 -85.77 -42.26 15.94
C VAL A 4 -85.14 -40.84 15.83
N ILE A 5 -85.51 -40.00 16.80
CA ILE A 5 -85.48 -38.54 16.98
C ILE A 5 -84.35 -38.10 17.97
N VAL A 6 -83.53 -37.06 17.62
CA VAL A 6 -83.07 -35.84 18.39
C VAL A 6 -82.03 -35.99 19.57
N PRO A 7 -81.30 -34.96 20.15
CA PRO A 7 -80.68 -33.64 19.73
C PRO A 7 -79.16 -33.36 20.13
N ARG A 8 -78.60 -32.22 19.62
CA ARG A 8 -77.49 -31.26 20.03
C ARG A 8 -76.71 -31.41 21.38
N PRO A 9 -75.47 -30.84 21.62
CA PRO A 9 -75.03 -29.44 21.32
C PRO A 9 -73.48 -29.22 21.06
N PRO A 10 -72.84 -28.05 21.35
CA PRO A 10 -72.06 -27.22 20.40
C PRO A 10 -70.52 -27.35 20.50
N ARG A 11 -69.74 -26.83 19.54
CA ARG A 11 -68.31 -26.53 19.75
C ARG A 11 -68.01 -25.05 19.56
N ARG A 12 -67.46 -24.49 20.64
CA ARG A 12 -67.19 -23.08 20.95
C ARG A 12 -66.07 -22.49 20.09
N ARG A 13 -66.19 -21.19 19.79
CA ARG A 13 -65.03 -20.28 19.67
C ARG A 13 -64.42 -20.10 21.06
N LEU A 14 -63.10 -20.17 21.16
CA LEU A 14 -62.33 -19.67 22.30
C LEU A 14 -61.15 -18.86 21.75
N HIS A 15 -61.24 -17.54 21.97
CA HIS A 15 -60.07 -16.72 22.27
C HIS A 15 -59.49 -17.21 23.60
N ASP A 16 -58.16 -17.28 23.68
CA ASP A 16 -57.28 -17.09 24.86
C ASP A 16 -55.87 -17.44 24.37
N ALA A 17 -54.97 -16.48 24.10
CA ALA A 17 -54.18 -15.75 25.09
C ALA A 17 -53.58 -16.68 26.15
N ALA A 18 -52.39 -17.23 25.87
CA ALA A 18 -51.50 -17.74 26.90
C ALA A 18 -50.05 -17.37 26.54
N LEU A 19 -49.58 -16.27 27.14
CA LEU A 19 -48.16 -16.09 27.44
C LEU A 19 -47.69 -17.30 28.26
N LEU A 20 -46.62 -17.97 27.83
CA LEU A 20 -45.71 -18.61 28.77
C LEU A 20 -44.26 -18.38 28.31
N SER A 21 -43.66 -17.39 28.97
CA SER A 21 -42.26 -17.18 29.32
C SER A 21 -41.17 -17.86 28.49
N ALA A 22 -40.54 -17.05 27.64
CA ALA A 22 -39.17 -17.28 27.21
C ALA A 22 -38.21 -16.93 28.36
N THR A 23 -37.67 -17.95 29.01
CA THR A 23 -36.47 -17.81 29.84
C THR A 23 -35.45 -18.84 29.35
N MET A 24 -34.80 -18.57 28.22
CA MET A 24 -33.55 -19.26 27.89
C MET A 24 -32.40 -18.50 28.58
N LEU A 25 -31.97 -19.05 29.71
CA LEU A 25 -30.68 -18.70 30.29
C LEU A 25 -29.56 -19.03 29.31
N ALA A 26 -28.64 -18.09 29.20
CA ALA A 26 -27.37 -18.19 28.52
C ALA A 26 -26.54 -19.38 29.01
N THR A 27 -26.33 -20.36 28.12
CA THR A 27 -25.09 -21.15 28.08
C THR A 27 -24.76 -21.39 26.60
N GLY A 28 -23.53 -21.09 26.21
CA GLY A 28 -23.01 -21.27 24.85
C GLY A 28 -22.79 -22.75 24.51
N LEU A 29 -23.84 -23.55 24.57
CA LEU A 29 -23.85 -24.87 23.98
C LEU A 29 -23.94 -24.71 22.46
N LEU A 30 -22.83 -25.02 21.78
CA LEU A 30 -22.84 -25.52 20.41
C LEU A 30 -24.10 -26.36 20.21
N ALA A 31 -24.96 -25.97 19.27
CA ALA A 31 -26.12 -26.78 18.90
C ALA A 31 -25.64 -28.22 18.70
N PRO A 32 -26.31 -29.24 19.27
CA PRO A 32 -25.96 -30.62 19.00
C PRO A 32 -25.98 -30.78 17.49
N ALA A 33 -24.88 -31.31 16.93
CA ALA A 33 -24.73 -31.53 15.50
C ALA A 33 -26.03 -32.13 14.97
N GLN A 34 -26.76 -31.37 14.14
CA GLN A 34 -27.69 -31.99 13.19
C GLN A 34 -26.92 -33.15 12.58
N ALA A 35 -27.48 -34.36 12.65
CA ALA A 35 -26.80 -35.59 12.24
C ALA A 35 -26.16 -35.36 10.88
N ALA A 36 -24.83 -35.18 10.87
CA ALA A 36 -24.11 -34.75 9.69
C ALA A 36 -24.43 -35.73 8.57
N GLN A 37 -24.94 -35.23 7.44
CA GLN A 37 -25.32 -36.09 6.33
C GLN A 37 -24.11 -36.83 5.76
N PHE A 38 -22.91 -36.25 5.93
CA PHE A 38 -21.64 -36.83 5.50
C PHE A 38 -20.73 -37.20 6.67
N ARG A 39 -19.88 -38.20 6.44
CA ARG A 39 -19.13 -38.90 7.49
C ARG A 39 -17.98 -38.10 8.10
N ILE A 40 -17.46 -37.08 7.43
CA ILE A 40 -16.36 -36.25 7.94
C ILE A 40 -16.93 -34.95 8.48
N VAL A 41 -16.85 -34.76 9.79
CA VAL A 41 -17.29 -33.53 10.46
C VAL A 41 -16.20 -32.46 10.34
N VAL A 42 -16.60 -31.24 9.98
CA VAL A 42 -15.74 -30.06 10.04
C VAL A 42 -15.90 -29.42 11.41
N ASN A 43 -14.87 -29.56 12.24
CA ASN A 43 -14.89 -28.99 13.57
C ASN A 43 -14.80 -27.46 13.49
N GLN A 44 -15.86 -26.80 13.96
CA GLN A 44 -15.93 -25.34 14.08
C GLN A 44 -15.16 -24.91 15.31
N VAL A 45 -14.04 -24.22 15.11
CA VAL A 45 -13.15 -23.77 16.19
C VAL A 45 -13.31 -22.26 16.36
N ALA A 46 -13.52 -21.76 17.56
CA ALA A 46 -13.63 -20.31 17.79
C ALA A 46 -12.48 -19.56 17.12
N ASP A 47 -12.80 -18.49 16.38
CA ASP A 47 -11.79 -17.63 15.76
C ASP A 47 -11.42 -16.46 16.69
N PRO A 48 -10.33 -16.56 17.47
CA PRO A 48 -9.91 -15.48 18.34
C PRO A 48 -9.49 -14.22 17.56
N LEU A 49 -9.19 -14.32 16.26
CA LEU A 49 -8.86 -13.17 15.42
C LEU A 49 -10.09 -12.35 15.06
N MET A 50 -11.29 -12.91 15.18
CA MET A 50 -12.54 -12.20 14.92
C MET A 50 -13.23 -11.73 16.20
N ALA A 51 -12.76 -12.19 17.36
CA ALA A 51 -13.33 -11.85 18.66
C ALA A 51 -12.91 -10.45 19.12
N GLY A 52 -13.87 -9.65 19.58
CA GLY A 52 -13.59 -8.35 20.20
C GLY A 52 -13.01 -7.28 19.27
N LEU A 53 -13.12 -7.46 17.95
CA LEU A 53 -12.63 -6.48 16.99
C LEU A 53 -13.32 -5.12 17.16
N PRO A 54 -12.58 -3.99 17.16
CA PRO A 54 -13.20 -2.68 17.08
C PRO A 54 -13.81 -2.53 15.67
N LEU A 55 -15.13 -2.36 15.60
CA LEU A 55 -15.87 -2.30 14.34
C LEU A 55 -16.19 -0.86 13.96
N PRO A 56 -15.32 -0.16 13.19
CA PRO A 56 -15.63 1.18 12.72
C PRO A 56 -16.76 1.14 11.67
N ASP A 57 -17.50 2.24 11.54
CA ASP A 57 -18.58 2.40 10.54
C ASP A 57 -18.08 2.23 9.10
N SER A 58 -16.79 2.43 8.84
CA SER A 58 -16.17 2.27 7.51
C SER A 58 -15.84 0.82 7.13
N ALA A 59 -15.85 -0.14 8.07
CA ALA A 59 -15.39 -1.51 7.80
C ALA A 59 -16.15 -2.23 6.65
N PRO A 60 -17.47 -2.07 6.47
CA PRO A 60 -18.19 -2.65 5.33
C PRO A 60 -17.75 -2.13 3.97
N ALA A 61 -17.13 -0.95 3.91
CA ALA A 61 -16.63 -0.35 2.66
C ALA A 61 -15.12 -0.55 2.49
N MET A 62 -14.35 -0.47 3.57
CA MET A 62 -12.89 -0.37 3.53
C MET A 62 -12.17 -1.57 4.18
N GLY A 63 -12.89 -2.41 4.92
CA GLY A 63 -12.28 -3.44 5.76
C GLY A 63 -11.69 -2.86 7.05
N LEU A 64 -10.90 -3.66 7.76
CA LEU A 64 -10.33 -3.33 9.07
C LEU A 64 -8.89 -3.87 9.18
N TRP A 65 -8.05 -3.24 10.00
CA TRP A 65 -6.76 -3.76 10.43
C TRP A 65 -6.76 -4.07 11.93
N SER A 66 -6.16 -5.19 12.36
CA SER A 66 -6.15 -5.68 13.76
C SER A 66 -5.39 -4.84 14.77
N GLY A 67 -4.68 -3.78 14.35
CA GLY A 67 -3.58 -3.21 15.13
C GLY A 67 -2.35 -4.12 15.15
N VAL A 68 -1.25 -3.55 15.63
CA VAL A 68 0.10 -4.16 15.54
C VAL A 68 0.33 -5.12 16.71
N GLN A 69 0.81 -6.33 16.40
CA GLN A 69 1.24 -7.32 17.39
C GLN A 69 2.67 -7.76 17.12
N SER A 70 3.40 -8.11 18.18
CA SER A 70 4.77 -8.63 18.07
C SER A 70 4.80 -9.96 17.31
N TRP A 71 5.84 -10.15 16.50
CA TRP A 71 6.16 -11.42 15.85
C TRP A 71 7.60 -11.82 16.23
N PRO A 72 7.89 -13.08 16.56
CA PRO A 72 9.21 -13.49 17.10
C PRO A 72 10.41 -13.26 16.18
N ILE A 73 10.18 -13.00 14.89
CA ILE A 73 11.20 -12.81 13.85
C ILE A 73 10.72 -11.73 12.87
N ASN A 74 11.62 -11.18 12.06
CA ASN A 74 11.22 -10.51 10.83
C ASN A 74 10.75 -11.59 9.85
N ALA A 75 9.45 -11.67 9.60
CA ALA A 75 8.84 -12.74 8.80
C ALA A 75 9.02 -12.47 7.28
N ILE A 76 10.24 -12.69 6.79
CA ILE A 76 10.67 -12.48 5.40
C ILE A 76 10.00 -13.46 4.44
N SER A 77 9.67 -14.64 4.94
CA SER A 77 8.85 -15.63 4.24
C SER A 77 7.75 -16.14 5.16
N VAL A 78 6.58 -16.40 4.56
CA VAL A 78 5.42 -16.97 5.24
C VAL A 78 4.76 -18.01 4.33
N ALA A 79 4.35 -19.15 4.89
CA ALA A 79 3.58 -20.17 4.19
C ALA A 79 2.46 -20.72 5.08
N MET A 80 1.32 -21.05 4.46
CA MET A 80 0.22 -21.77 5.13
C MET A 80 0.44 -23.28 4.97
N MET A 81 0.44 -24.01 6.09
CA MET A 81 0.58 -25.46 6.11
C MET A 81 -0.79 -26.16 6.04
N PRO A 82 -0.86 -27.43 5.61
CA PRO A 82 -2.12 -28.20 5.58
C PRO A 82 -2.80 -28.36 6.93
N SER A 83 -2.08 -28.14 8.04
CA SER A 83 -2.61 -28.13 9.40
C SER A 83 -3.35 -26.82 9.76
N GLY A 84 -3.40 -25.83 8.88
CA GLY A 84 -3.92 -24.49 9.16
C GLY A 84 -2.94 -23.57 9.90
N ARG A 85 -1.80 -24.11 10.36
CA ARG A 85 -0.71 -23.33 10.95
C ARG A 85 0.04 -22.54 9.89
N ILE A 86 0.59 -21.42 10.31
CA ILE A 86 1.43 -20.56 9.47
C ILE A 86 2.88 -20.80 9.89
N VAL A 87 3.76 -21.07 8.94
CA VAL A 87 5.21 -21.09 9.17
C VAL A 87 5.85 -19.86 8.57
N SER A 88 6.80 -19.28 9.27
CA SER A 88 7.61 -18.16 8.82
C SER A 88 9.08 -18.43 9.07
N TYR A 89 9.96 -17.83 8.27
CA TYR A 89 11.38 -17.75 8.61
C TYR A 89 11.92 -16.34 8.36
N GLY A 90 13.03 -16.03 9.02
CA GLY A 90 13.75 -14.77 8.87
C GLY A 90 14.50 -14.37 10.15
N THR A 91 14.85 -13.08 10.25
CA THR A 91 15.84 -12.60 11.22
C THR A 91 15.26 -12.50 12.65
N PRO A 92 15.88 -13.14 13.65
CA PRO A 92 15.39 -13.12 15.04
C PRO A 92 15.62 -11.79 15.77
N VAL A 93 14.93 -11.63 16.92
CA VAL A 93 15.11 -10.49 17.83
C VAL A 93 16.56 -10.41 18.32
N GLY A 94 17.08 -9.19 18.46
CA GLY A 94 18.44 -8.94 18.95
C GLY A 94 19.52 -8.86 17.86
N ASN A 95 19.17 -9.14 16.60
CA ASN A 95 20.05 -8.93 15.45
C ASN A 95 19.37 -8.12 14.30
N PRO A 96 18.73 -6.97 14.59
CA PRO A 96 18.01 -6.20 13.59
C PRO A 96 18.96 -5.72 12.49
N GLY A 97 18.64 -6.05 11.23
CA GLY A 97 19.44 -5.65 10.06
C GLY A 97 20.28 -6.75 9.42
N VAL A 98 20.47 -7.90 10.09
CA VAL A 98 21.21 -9.04 9.52
C VAL A 98 20.29 -9.92 8.68
N GLN A 99 20.77 -10.31 7.50
CA GLN A 99 20.10 -11.25 6.62
C GLN A 99 20.27 -12.68 7.14
N ASP A 100 19.27 -13.21 7.84
CA ASP A 100 19.33 -14.57 8.39
C ASP A 100 17.98 -15.28 8.20
N GLY A 101 18.02 -16.49 7.63
CA GLY A 101 16.88 -17.37 7.40
C GLY A 101 17.06 -18.72 8.07
N ARG A 102 17.86 -18.79 9.14
CA ARG A 102 18.03 -20.00 9.95
C ARG A 102 16.98 -20.15 11.04
N THR A 103 16.24 -19.10 11.39
CA THR A 103 15.20 -19.17 12.42
C THR A 103 13.82 -19.28 11.79
N PHE A 104 13.05 -20.27 12.25
CA PHE A 104 11.69 -20.53 11.81
C PHE A 104 10.71 -20.37 12.98
N THR A 105 9.58 -19.71 12.73
CA THR A 105 8.49 -19.57 13.68
C THR A 105 7.21 -20.15 13.11
N PHE A 106 6.62 -21.08 13.85
CA PHE A 106 5.29 -21.64 13.60
C PHE A 106 4.29 -20.88 14.46
N TRP A 107 3.18 -20.47 13.85
CA TRP A 107 2.07 -19.79 14.51
C TRP A 107 0.79 -20.60 14.34
N ASP A 108 0.05 -20.76 15.44
CA ASP A 108 -1.29 -21.36 15.46
C ASP A 108 -2.35 -20.25 15.53
N PRO A 109 -3.07 -19.96 14.43
CA PRO A 109 -4.09 -18.91 14.41
C PRO A 109 -5.22 -19.11 15.42
N SER A 110 -5.48 -20.35 15.86
CA SER A 110 -6.50 -20.66 16.87
C SER A 110 -6.17 -20.13 18.27
N LYS A 111 -4.95 -19.62 18.48
CA LYS A 111 -4.52 -18.98 19.73
C LYS A 111 -4.58 -17.46 19.69
N GLY A 112 -4.87 -16.86 18.52
CA GLY A 112 -4.91 -15.43 18.32
C GLY A 112 -3.55 -14.84 17.92
N LEU A 113 -3.57 -13.58 17.47
CA LEU A 113 -2.37 -12.85 17.06
C LEU A 113 -1.61 -12.37 18.29
N GLY A 114 -0.27 -12.49 18.29
CA GLY A 114 0.55 -12.20 19.47
C GLY A 114 0.71 -13.38 20.44
N GLN A 115 0.10 -14.53 20.14
CA GLN A 115 0.14 -15.75 20.95
C GLN A 115 0.35 -16.99 20.07
N GLY A 116 0.63 -18.15 20.69
CA GLY A 116 0.67 -19.44 19.97
C GLY A 116 1.88 -19.62 19.04
N TYR A 117 2.99 -18.95 19.32
CA TYR A 117 4.22 -19.08 18.57
C TYR A 117 5.10 -20.22 19.10
N THR A 118 5.76 -20.92 18.18
CA THR A 118 6.85 -21.84 18.52
C THR A 118 7.99 -21.60 17.55
N THR A 119 9.16 -21.25 18.08
CA THR A 119 10.35 -20.93 17.30
C THR A 119 11.36 -22.06 17.39
N TYR A 120 11.92 -22.44 16.25
CA TYR A 120 12.98 -23.41 16.14
C TYR A 120 14.16 -22.83 15.36
N THR A 121 15.36 -23.22 15.75
CA THR A 121 16.52 -23.09 14.89
C THR A 121 16.44 -24.16 13.81
N GLY A 122 16.61 -23.76 12.56
CA GLY A 122 16.69 -24.64 11.40
C GLY A 122 17.92 -25.55 11.47
N VAL A 123 18.11 -26.35 10.43
CA VAL A 123 19.24 -27.29 10.39
C VAL A 123 20.55 -26.54 10.19
N GLY A 124 21.59 -26.92 10.94
CA GLY A 124 22.92 -26.36 10.80
C GLY A 124 23.44 -26.45 9.37
N GLY A 125 23.99 -25.35 8.85
CA GLY A 125 24.53 -25.26 7.49
C GLY A 125 23.51 -24.96 6.39
N VAL A 126 22.25 -24.61 6.70
CA VAL A 126 21.29 -24.11 5.70
C VAL A 126 20.73 -22.76 6.11
N ASN A 127 21.04 -21.72 5.35
CA ASN A 127 20.46 -20.38 5.52
C ASN A 127 19.38 -20.12 4.46
N SER A 128 18.10 -20.19 4.86
CA SER A 128 16.98 -20.07 3.92
C SER A 128 16.70 -18.62 3.47
N PHE A 129 17.49 -17.65 3.90
CA PHE A 129 17.31 -16.27 3.47
C PHE A 129 17.40 -16.18 1.94
N CYS A 130 16.37 -15.63 1.30
CA CYS A 130 16.23 -15.55 -0.17
C CYS A 130 16.10 -16.89 -0.92
N SER A 131 15.73 -17.95 -0.21
CA SER A 131 15.30 -19.22 -0.80
C SER A 131 13.93 -19.11 -1.48
N ALA A 132 13.55 -20.16 -2.20
CA ALA A 132 12.21 -20.38 -2.74
C ALA A 132 11.46 -21.43 -1.92
N GLN A 133 10.12 -21.38 -1.90
CA GLN A 133 9.29 -22.35 -1.20
C GLN A 133 8.12 -22.88 -2.06
N ALA A 134 7.75 -24.13 -1.85
CA ALA A 134 6.58 -24.77 -2.43
C ALA A 134 6.08 -25.93 -1.55
N LEU A 135 4.76 -26.11 -1.47
CA LEU A 135 4.16 -27.23 -0.77
C LEU A 135 4.26 -28.50 -1.61
N ARG A 136 4.70 -29.58 -0.97
CA ARG A 136 4.76 -30.90 -1.60
C ARG A 136 3.45 -31.68 -1.40
N PRO A 137 3.15 -32.66 -2.27
CA PRO A 137 1.99 -33.54 -2.11
C PRO A 137 1.89 -34.26 -0.75
N ASP A 138 3.00 -34.46 -0.04
CA ASP A 138 3.02 -35.08 1.28
C ASP A 138 2.69 -34.12 2.44
N GLY A 139 2.43 -32.85 2.14
CA GLY A 139 2.06 -31.82 3.12
C GLY A 139 3.24 -31.12 3.78
N THR A 140 4.47 -31.41 3.39
CA THR A 140 5.66 -30.67 3.83
C THR A 140 5.92 -29.45 2.94
N LEU A 141 6.59 -28.43 3.50
CA LEU A 141 7.04 -27.26 2.76
C LEU A 141 8.49 -27.49 2.35
N MET A 142 8.77 -27.57 1.05
CA MET A 142 10.13 -27.59 0.54
C MET A 142 10.65 -26.15 0.47
N THR A 143 11.84 -25.92 1.00
CA THR A 143 12.56 -24.65 0.98
C THR A 143 13.95 -24.90 0.42
N SER A 144 14.31 -24.22 -0.68
CA SER A 144 15.51 -24.52 -1.45
C SER A 144 16.24 -23.27 -1.92
N GLY A 145 17.58 -23.31 -1.88
CA GLY A 145 18.45 -22.17 -2.14
C GLY A 145 18.62 -21.28 -0.90
N GLY A 146 19.16 -20.08 -1.10
CA GLY A 146 19.36 -19.08 -0.05
C GLY A 146 20.80 -18.58 0.06
N ILE A 147 21.17 -17.96 1.20
CA ILE A 147 22.54 -17.46 1.45
C ILE A 147 23.51 -18.64 1.58
N PHE A 148 24.76 -18.41 1.15
CA PHE A 148 25.88 -19.35 1.26
C PHE A 148 26.91 -18.89 2.28
N ASP A 149 26.96 -19.50 3.47
CA ASP A 149 28.00 -19.28 4.46
C ASP A 149 28.97 -20.49 4.48
N ASN A 150 30.25 -20.26 4.17
CA ASN A 150 31.35 -21.25 4.28
C ASN A 150 31.19 -22.55 3.46
N GLY A 151 30.58 -22.49 2.27
CA GLY A 151 30.71 -23.52 1.24
C GLY A 151 29.79 -24.74 1.35
N ASN A 152 28.66 -24.66 2.07
CA ASN A 152 27.80 -25.84 2.27
C ASN A 152 26.29 -25.66 2.03
N ASP A 153 25.85 -24.66 1.26
CA ASP A 153 24.45 -24.18 1.33
C ASP A 153 23.60 -24.52 0.09
N LYS A 154 23.96 -25.59 -0.65
CA LYS A 154 23.11 -26.17 -1.73
C LYS A 154 21.88 -26.91 -1.22
N GLY A 155 21.65 -26.93 0.08
CA GLY A 155 20.65 -27.77 0.73
C GLY A 155 19.22 -27.37 0.39
N SER A 156 18.40 -28.34 0.04
CA SER A 156 16.95 -28.22 0.19
C SER A 156 16.56 -28.76 1.55
N LEU A 157 15.72 -28.04 2.27
CA LEU A 157 15.13 -28.51 3.51
C LEU A 157 13.64 -28.73 3.32
N VAL A 158 13.09 -29.70 4.03
CA VAL A 158 11.65 -29.90 4.13
C VAL A 158 11.21 -29.55 5.55
N VAL A 159 10.20 -28.70 5.64
CA VAL A 159 9.58 -28.28 6.89
C VAL A 159 8.31 -29.10 7.12
N SER A 160 8.22 -29.75 8.27
CA SER A 160 7.07 -30.55 8.67
C SER A 160 5.84 -29.68 8.94
N SER A 161 4.66 -30.15 8.54
CA SER A 161 3.37 -29.52 8.85
C SER A 161 2.95 -29.69 10.33
N THR A 162 3.51 -30.70 11.00
CA THR A 162 3.27 -31.05 12.40
C THR A 162 4.59 -31.39 13.09
N PRO A 163 5.39 -30.38 13.47
CA PRO A 163 6.67 -30.61 14.13
C PRO A 163 6.47 -31.26 15.52
N ASN A 164 7.14 -32.40 15.76
CA ASN A 164 7.23 -33.04 17.07
C ASN A 164 8.52 -32.56 17.78
N GLY A 165 8.59 -31.26 18.08
CA GLY A 165 9.81 -30.60 18.56
C GLY A 165 10.80 -30.24 17.44
N ALA A 166 11.96 -29.69 17.82
CA ALA A 166 12.94 -29.14 16.86
C ALA A 166 13.45 -30.18 15.85
N ASN A 167 13.76 -31.39 16.31
CA ASN A 167 14.26 -32.48 15.44
C ASN A 167 13.19 -33.03 14.49
N GLY A 168 11.90 -32.87 14.82
CA GLY A 168 10.78 -33.27 13.96
C GLY A 168 10.31 -32.17 13.01
N ALA A 169 10.89 -30.97 13.10
CA ALA A 169 10.48 -29.82 12.31
C ALA A 169 11.15 -29.77 10.93
N PHE A 170 12.37 -30.30 10.80
CA PHE A 170 13.18 -30.17 9.58
C PHE A 170 13.85 -31.47 9.19
N ALA A 171 13.94 -31.71 7.89
CA ALA A 171 14.86 -32.68 7.32
C ALA A 171 15.58 -32.06 6.12
N VAL A 172 16.88 -32.32 5.98
CA VAL A 172 17.63 -31.97 4.77
C VAL A 172 17.36 -33.03 3.71
N THR A 173 17.13 -32.59 2.49
CA THR A 173 16.95 -33.47 1.33
C THR A 173 18.06 -33.19 0.29
N ALA A 174 17.76 -33.38 -0.99
CA ALA A 174 18.72 -33.21 -2.07
C ALA A 174 19.37 -31.83 -2.10
N ARG A 175 20.59 -31.82 -2.61
CA ARG A 175 21.28 -30.59 -3.00
C ARG A 175 20.86 -30.17 -4.39
N LEU A 176 20.67 -28.88 -4.59
CA LEU A 176 20.54 -28.31 -5.93
C LEU A 176 21.83 -28.58 -6.72
N ALA A 177 21.71 -28.84 -8.02
CA ALA A 177 22.88 -28.91 -8.89
C ALA A 177 23.56 -27.54 -8.96
N ASN A 178 22.75 -26.48 -9.04
CA ASN A 178 23.19 -25.10 -9.16
C ASN A 178 22.76 -24.27 -7.95
N ASP A 179 23.65 -23.38 -7.50
CA ASP A 179 23.37 -22.44 -6.44
C ASP A 179 22.31 -21.42 -6.88
N ARG A 180 21.33 -21.17 -6.01
CA ARG A 180 20.19 -20.29 -6.30
C ARG A 180 19.90 -19.37 -5.14
N TYR A 181 19.83 -18.09 -5.47
CA TYR A 181 19.39 -17.02 -4.58
C TYR A 181 18.35 -16.21 -5.34
N TYR A 182 17.20 -15.91 -4.73
CA TYR A 182 16.06 -15.27 -5.41
C TYR A 182 15.44 -16.12 -6.53
N SER A 183 15.31 -17.43 -6.32
CA SER A 183 14.60 -18.31 -7.26
C SER A 183 13.10 -18.38 -6.97
N THR A 184 12.31 -18.87 -7.94
CA THR A 184 10.91 -19.21 -7.73
C THR A 184 10.74 -20.72 -7.83
N MET A 185 9.88 -21.29 -6.98
CA MET A 185 9.56 -22.72 -6.98
C MET A 185 8.05 -22.95 -7.10
N LEU A 186 7.67 -24.00 -7.84
CA LEU A 186 6.29 -24.39 -8.10
C LEU A 186 6.11 -25.91 -8.01
N THR A 187 4.93 -26.32 -7.54
CA THR A 187 4.44 -27.70 -7.67
C THR A 187 3.82 -27.90 -9.04
N LEU A 188 4.35 -28.85 -9.82
CA LEU A 188 3.88 -29.17 -11.18
C LEU A 188 2.65 -30.09 -11.18
N PRO A 189 1.96 -30.25 -12.33
CA PRO A 189 0.83 -31.17 -12.48
C PRO A 189 1.10 -32.63 -12.07
N ASN A 190 2.37 -33.07 -12.12
CA ASN A 190 2.80 -34.40 -11.71
C ASN A 190 3.27 -34.47 -10.25
N GLY A 191 3.12 -33.39 -9.46
CA GLY A 191 3.52 -33.30 -8.06
C GLY A 191 5.01 -33.03 -7.81
N GLN A 192 5.84 -33.00 -8.86
CA GLN A 192 7.26 -32.65 -8.75
C GLN A 192 7.46 -31.16 -8.51
N GLN A 193 8.60 -30.81 -7.91
CA GLN A 193 8.95 -29.41 -7.64
C GLN A 193 9.87 -28.89 -8.73
N LEU A 194 9.44 -27.82 -9.40
CA LEU A 194 10.24 -27.08 -10.37
C LEU A 194 10.80 -25.83 -9.70
N ILE A 195 12.11 -25.61 -9.80
CA ILE A 195 12.76 -24.38 -9.38
C ILE A 195 13.44 -23.70 -10.57
N MET A 196 13.32 -22.38 -10.66
CA MET A 196 13.84 -21.60 -11.79
C MET A 196 14.29 -20.20 -11.39
N GLY A 197 15.14 -19.62 -12.24
CA GLY A 197 15.84 -18.38 -11.91
C GLY A 197 16.71 -18.55 -10.66
N GLY A 198 17.03 -17.41 -10.06
CA GLY A 198 17.90 -17.27 -8.92
C GLY A 198 19.38 -17.48 -9.25
N SER A 199 20.21 -16.47 -9.03
CA SER A 199 21.63 -16.47 -9.40
C SER A 199 22.42 -15.67 -8.37
N TYR A 200 23.75 -15.63 -8.47
CA TYR A 200 24.57 -15.00 -7.44
C TYR A 200 24.32 -13.49 -7.36
N PRO A 201 23.78 -12.99 -6.23
CA PRO A 201 23.18 -11.67 -6.14
C PRO A 201 24.17 -10.49 -6.15
N TYR A 202 25.45 -10.73 -5.94
CA TYR A 202 26.45 -9.67 -5.73
C TYR A 202 27.62 -9.69 -6.73
N GLN A 203 27.65 -10.66 -7.64
CA GLN A 203 28.77 -10.86 -8.54
C GLN A 203 28.36 -10.74 -10.01
N GLY A 204 27.07 -10.93 -10.33
CA GLY A 204 26.51 -10.63 -11.64
C GLY A 204 25.89 -9.24 -11.67
N SER A 205 26.28 -8.40 -12.63
CA SER A 205 25.74 -7.04 -12.75
C SER A 205 25.04 -6.84 -14.09
N TYR A 206 23.95 -6.08 -14.07
CA TYR A 206 23.31 -5.53 -15.27
C TYR A 206 24.30 -4.77 -16.17
N SER A 207 25.36 -4.19 -15.58
CA SER A 207 26.40 -3.46 -16.31
C SER A 207 27.35 -4.36 -17.12
N ASP A 208 27.43 -5.65 -16.79
CA ASP A 208 28.24 -6.65 -17.52
C ASP A 208 27.51 -8.00 -17.59
N PRO A 209 26.42 -8.09 -18.40
CA PRO A 209 25.63 -9.32 -18.50
C PRO A 209 26.44 -10.50 -19.05
N GLN A 210 27.27 -10.27 -20.07
CA GLN A 210 28.07 -11.32 -20.69
C GLN A 210 29.18 -11.81 -19.75
N GLY A 211 29.93 -10.91 -19.12
CA GLY A 211 30.97 -11.31 -18.17
C GLY A 211 30.40 -12.02 -16.93
N SER A 212 29.16 -11.72 -16.53
CA SER A 212 28.46 -12.48 -15.49
C SER A 212 28.22 -13.94 -15.89
N ILE A 213 27.89 -14.18 -17.16
CA ILE A 213 27.73 -15.53 -17.71
C ILE A 213 29.08 -16.24 -17.82
N ASP A 214 30.10 -15.56 -18.35
CA ASP A 214 31.43 -16.13 -18.58
C ASP A 214 32.11 -16.54 -17.26
N LYS A 215 31.83 -15.82 -16.18
CA LYS A 215 32.29 -16.14 -14.81
C LYS A 215 31.47 -17.28 -14.14
N GLY A 216 30.45 -17.81 -14.81
CA GLY A 216 29.59 -18.87 -14.27
C GLY A 216 28.64 -18.41 -13.16
N LEU A 217 28.35 -17.11 -13.05
CA LEU A 217 27.56 -16.54 -11.95
C LEU A 217 26.04 -16.61 -12.20
N MET A 218 25.65 -16.90 -13.44
CA MET A 218 24.25 -17.01 -13.88
C MET A 218 23.75 -18.46 -13.84
N THR A 219 23.92 -19.08 -12.69
CA THR A 219 23.57 -20.48 -12.39
C THR A 219 22.08 -20.78 -12.54
N GLY A 220 21.23 -19.77 -12.33
CA GLY A 220 19.77 -19.88 -12.40
C GLY A 220 19.18 -19.95 -13.80
N MET A 221 19.99 -19.78 -14.84
CA MET A 221 19.51 -19.78 -16.23
C MET A 221 18.96 -21.13 -16.67
N THR A 222 19.39 -22.21 -16.02
CA THR A 222 18.90 -23.57 -16.26
C THR A 222 17.93 -23.94 -15.14
N PRO A 223 16.64 -24.17 -15.41
CA PRO A 223 15.69 -24.68 -14.41
C PRO A 223 16.06 -26.08 -13.91
N GLU A 224 15.59 -26.45 -12.71
CA GLU A 224 15.80 -27.78 -12.12
C GLU A 224 14.49 -28.39 -11.64
N LEU A 225 14.38 -29.71 -11.75
CA LEU A 225 13.23 -30.50 -11.36
C LEU A 225 13.61 -31.51 -10.27
N TYR A 226 12.90 -31.48 -9.15
CA TYR A 226 13.07 -32.43 -8.07
C TYR A 226 12.25 -33.71 -8.32
N ASP A 227 12.93 -34.85 -8.38
CA ASP A 227 12.31 -36.14 -8.67
C ASP A 227 11.84 -36.95 -7.44
N GLY A 228 12.00 -36.38 -6.23
CA GLY A 228 11.77 -37.08 -4.97
C GLY A 228 13.05 -37.55 -4.28
N GLN A 229 14.18 -37.57 -5.01
CA GLN A 229 15.49 -37.98 -4.47
C GLN A 229 16.59 -36.96 -4.78
N LYS A 230 16.57 -36.35 -5.96
CA LYS A 230 17.58 -35.39 -6.43
C LYS A 230 16.97 -34.29 -7.30
N TRP A 231 17.73 -33.21 -7.47
CA TRP A 231 17.43 -32.18 -8.46
C TRP A 231 18.09 -32.52 -9.79
N ASN A 232 17.33 -32.46 -10.88
CA ASN A 232 17.80 -32.69 -12.23
C ASN A 232 17.70 -31.40 -13.04
N SER A 233 18.80 -30.99 -13.67
CA SER A 233 18.84 -29.80 -14.53
C SER A 233 18.11 -30.04 -15.86
N LEU A 234 17.25 -29.11 -16.24
CA LEU A 234 16.55 -29.09 -17.52
C LEU A 234 17.36 -28.29 -18.53
N PHE A 235 18.42 -28.91 -19.10
CA PHE A 235 19.37 -28.20 -19.97
C PHE A 235 18.74 -27.68 -21.26
N GLY A 236 17.68 -28.32 -21.75
CA GLY A 236 16.91 -27.83 -22.91
C GLY A 236 16.09 -26.57 -22.59
N ALA A 237 15.85 -26.27 -21.31
CA ALA A 237 15.18 -25.06 -20.85
C ALA A 237 16.16 -23.96 -20.38
N LYS A 238 17.47 -24.11 -20.63
CA LYS A 238 18.45 -23.05 -20.33
C LYS A 238 18.16 -21.82 -21.18
N SER A 239 17.90 -20.66 -20.56
CA SER A 239 17.57 -19.44 -21.30
C SER A 239 18.05 -18.16 -20.63
N ARG A 240 18.80 -17.38 -21.42
CA ARG A 240 19.21 -16.00 -21.10
C ARG A 240 18.01 -15.04 -21.17
N ASP A 241 17.08 -15.27 -22.10
CA ASP A 241 15.91 -14.41 -22.24
C ASP A 241 14.91 -14.58 -21.10
N ALA A 242 14.72 -15.80 -20.59
CA ALA A 242 13.78 -16.02 -19.49
C ALA A 242 14.40 -15.71 -18.12
N PHE A 243 15.67 -16.07 -17.91
CA PHE A 243 16.30 -16.14 -16.58
C PHE A 243 17.70 -15.53 -16.54
N GLY A 244 18.11 -14.77 -17.57
CA GLY A 244 19.45 -14.21 -17.67
C GLY A 244 19.68 -12.94 -16.86
N PRO A 245 20.91 -12.41 -16.91
CA PRO A 245 21.35 -11.24 -16.12
C PRO A 245 20.75 -9.92 -16.58
N GLU A 246 20.36 -9.80 -17.85
CA GLU A 246 19.70 -8.60 -18.37
C GLU A 246 18.46 -8.29 -17.54
N ASN A 247 18.28 -7.01 -17.16
CA ASN A 247 17.12 -6.53 -16.44
C ASN A 247 16.77 -7.35 -15.17
N ASN A 248 17.76 -8.03 -14.58
CA ASN A 248 17.57 -8.90 -13.41
C ASN A 248 16.48 -9.97 -13.59
N ARG A 249 16.31 -10.54 -14.80
CA ARG A 249 15.26 -11.53 -15.08
C ARG A 249 15.34 -12.78 -14.21
N TRP A 250 16.50 -13.09 -13.65
CA TRP A 250 16.70 -14.17 -12.69
C TRP A 250 16.02 -13.94 -11.32
N TRP A 251 15.59 -12.72 -10.98
CA TRP A 251 15.12 -12.37 -9.64
C TRP A 251 13.63 -12.68 -9.43
N TYR A 252 13.34 -13.73 -8.65
CA TYR A 252 12.01 -14.24 -8.32
C TYR A 252 11.06 -14.24 -9.52
N PRO A 253 11.34 -14.99 -10.61
CA PRO A 253 10.45 -15.06 -11.76
C PRO A 253 9.00 -15.28 -11.33
N ARG A 254 8.07 -14.43 -11.77
CA ARG A 254 6.65 -14.59 -11.41
C ARG A 254 6.10 -15.69 -12.28
N ALA A 255 5.68 -16.81 -11.70
CA ALA A 255 5.41 -18.02 -12.45
C ALA A 255 4.21 -18.79 -11.93
N TRP A 256 3.52 -19.49 -12.84
CA TRP A 256 2.35 -20.31 -12.55
C TRP A 256 2.30 -21.52 -13.47
N VAL A 257 1.75 -22.61 -12.97
CA VAL A 257 1.25 -23.69 -13.83
C VAL A 257 0.06 -23.15 -14.63
N ALA A 258 0.17 -23.19 -15.95
CA ALA A 258 -0.85 -22.76 -16.89
C ALA A 258 -1.89 -23.88 -17.13
N PRO A 259 -3.12 -23.55 -17.57
CA PRO A 259 -4.18 -24.54 -17.81
C PRO A 259 -3.81 -25.70 -18.74
N ASN A 260 -2.88 -25.47 -19.67
CA ASN A 260 -2.35 -26.48 -20.59
C ASN A 260 -1.30 -27.42 -19.97
N GLY A 261 -1.01 -27.29 -18.67
CA GLY A 261 -0.04 -28.10 -17.93
C GLY A 261 1.42 -27.63 -18.04
N LYS A 262 1.71 -26.64 -18.89
CA LYS A 262 3.03 -25.99 -18.96
C LYS A 262 3.16 -24.94 -17.86
N VAL A 263 4.33 -24.32 -17.76
CA VAL A 263 4.58 -23.23 -16.81
C VAL A 263 4.66 -21.91 -17.58
N PHE A 264 3.81 -20.97 -17.22
CA PHE A 264 3.89 -19.60 -17.71
C PHE A 264 4.61 -18.73 -16.68
N GLY A 265 5.38 -17.75 -17.13
CA GLY A 265 5.82 -16.71 -16.22
C GLY A 265 6.32 -15.43 -16.87
N ILE A 266 6.72 -14.52 -16.00
CA ILE A 266 7.02 -13.12 -16.27
C ILE A 266 8.32 -12.78 -15.57
N THR A 267 9.26 -12.21 -16.31
CA THR A 267 10.56 -11.74 -15.81
C THR A 267 10.92 -10.44 -16.49
N ALA A 268 10.96 -9.35 -15.72
CA ALA A 268 11.22 -7.99 -16.22
C ALA A 268 10.44 -7.66 -17.51
N ASP A 269 11.11 -7.50 -18.64
CA ASP A 269 10.55 -7.18 -19.95
C ASP A 269 10.07 -8.40 -20.78
N LYS A 270 10.09 -9.60 -20.20
CA LYS A 270 9.74 -10.86 -20.88
C LYS A 270 8.58 -11.59 -20.22
N MET A 271 7.79 -12.24 -21.07
CA MET A 271 6.96 -13.38 -20.71
C MET A 271 7.62 -14.64 -21.26
N TRP A 272 7.33 -15.80 -20.68
CA TRP A 272 7.86 -17.06 -21.19
C TRP A 272 6.93 -18.22 -20.86
N VAL A 273 7.04 -19.28 -21.66
CA VAL A 273 6.40 -20.57 -21.41
C VAL A 273 7.49 -21.62 -21.35
N LEU A 274 7.54 -22.35 -20.23
CA LEU A 274 8.43 -23.48 -19.99
C LEU A 274 7.63 -24.77 -20.08
N ASP A 275 8.10 -25.69 -20.90
CA ASP A 275 7.66 -27.08 -20.91
C ASP A 275 8.67 -27.92 -20.11
N PRO A 276 8.29 -28.51 -18.96
CA PRO A 276 9.22 -29.25 -18.12
C PRO A 276 9.46 -30.69 -18.60
N ALA A 277 8.79 -31.14 -19.67
CA ALA A 277 8.90 -32.52 -20.14
C ALA A 277 10.31 -32.84 -20.68
N GLY A 278 10.78 -34.08 -20.44
CA GLY A 278 12.09 -34.53 -20.89
C GLY A 278 13.22 -33.68 -20.31
N ASN A 279 14.03 -33.07 -21.18
CA ASN A 279 15.12 -32.17 -20.78
C ASN A 279 14.68 -30.69 -20.67
N GLY A 280 13.36 -30.45 -20.76
CA GLY A 280 12.74 -29.14 -20.76
C GLY A 280 12.91 -28.34 -22.05
N SER A 281 12.06 -27.34 -22.26
CA SER A 281 12.23 -26.29 -23.26
C SER A 281 11.58 -25.00 -22.77
N VAL A 282 12.04 -23.85 -23.26
CA VAL A 282 11.45 -22.55 -22.92
C VAL A 282 11.36 -21.66 -24.14
N THR A 283 10.21 -21.01 -24.30
CA THR A 283 9.98 -19.99 -25.33
C THR A 283 9.73 -18.66 -24.64
N ALA A 284 10.59 -17.68 -24.90
CA ALA A 284 10.43 -16.31 -24.40
C ALA A 284 9.70 -15.43 -25.42
N MET A 285 8.93 -14.47 -24.91
CA MET A 285 8.11 -13.53 -25.66
C MET A 285 8.29 -12.14 -25.06
N THR A 286 8.31 -11.12 -25.90
CA THR A 286 8.32 -9.72 -25.42
C THR A 286 6.88 -9.24 -25.21
N PHE A 287 6.67 -8.34 -24.25
CA PHE A 287 5.43 -7.59 -24.15
C PHE A 287 5.20 -6.72 -25.40
N LYS A 288 3.95 -6.32 -25.68
CA LYS A 288 3.69 -5.36 -26.77
C LYS A 288 4.23 -3.97 -26.39
N GLU A 289 4.99 -3.37 -27.31
CA GLU A 289 6.01 -2.36 -27.01
C GLU A 289 5.59 -0.97 -26.50
N PRO A 290 4.34 -0.43 -26.60
CA PRO A 290 4.05 0.83 -25.90
C PRO A 290 3.67 0.65 -24.42
N GLN A 291 3.41 -0.57 -23.94
CA GLN A 291 2.81 -0.79 -22.61
C GLN A 291 3.81 -1.01 -21.47
N ARG A 292 5.01 -1.52 -21.79
CA ARG A 292 5.96 -2.07 -20.79
C ARG A 292 7.42 -1.70 -21.05
N ASN A 293 7.70 -0.94 -22.12
CA ASN A 293 9.04 -0.49 -22.44
C ASN A 293 9.37 0.80 -21.67
N ALA A 294 10.26 0.70 -20.68
CA ALA A 294 10.65 1.84 -19.84
C ALA A 294 11.25 3.01 -20.64
N ALA A 295 11.88 2.75 -21.80
CA ALA A 295 12.46 3.79 -22.64
C ALA A 295 11.40 4.62 -23.41
N SER A 296 10.18 4.10 -23.55
CA SER A 296 9.09 4.75 -24.28
C SER A 296 7.88 5.11 -23.40
N ALA A 297 7.88 4.65 -22.14
CA ALA A 297 6.76 4.83 -21.24
C ALA A 297 6.75 6.25 -20.64
N THR A 298 5.58 6.87 -20.68
CA THR A 298 5.33 8.19 -20.04
C THR A 298 5.30 8.12 -18.51
N ASP A 299 5.22 6.92 -17.96
CA ASP A 299 5.15 6.57 -16.54
C ASP A 299 5.84 5.20 -16.30
N ALA A 300 6.15 4.86 -15.04
CA ALA A 300 6.88 3.64 -14.74
C ALA A 300 6.09 2.37 -15.12
N PRO A 301 6.70 1.38 -15.81
CA PRO A 301 6.01 0.15 -16.15
C PRO A 301 5.82 -0.75 -14.91
N ASN A 302 4.72 -1.51 -14.87
CA ASN A 302 4.40 -2.44 -13.78
C ASN A 302 5.11 -3.80 -13.91
N VAL A 303 6.43 -3.76 -14.09
CA VAL A 303 7.28 -4.94 -14.29
C VAL A 303 8.48 -4.92 -13.35
N GLY A 304 9.31 -5.95 -13.48
CA GLY A 304 10.57 -6.05 -12.75
C GLY A 304 10.45 -6.71 -11.38
N PRO A 305 11.58 -6.82 -10.67
CA PRO A 305 11.71 -7.61 -9.46
C PRO A 305 10.93 -7.05 -8.26
N VAL A 306 10.47 -5.81 -8.34
CA VAL A 306 9.72 -5.14 -7.26
C VAL A 306 8.20 -5.06 -7.54
N SER A 307 7.76 -5.62 -8.69
CA SER A 307 6.34 -5.80 -9.04
C SER A 307 5.76 -7.06 -8.39
N THR A 308 4.44 -7.15 -8.28
CA THR A 308 3.75 -8.33 -7.74
C THR A 308 2.61 -8.76 -8.65
N ALA A 309 2.14 -9.99 -8.48
CA ALA A 309 1.07 -10.56 -9.30
C ALA A 309 0.30 -11.66 -8.57
N ALA A 310 -0.98 -11.84 -8.95
CA ALA A 310 -1.85 -12.87 -8.41
C ALA A 310 -2.74 -13.49 -9.51
N MET A 311 -2.84 -14.82 -9.53
CA MET A 311 -3.78 -15.54 -10.39
C MET A 311 -5.17 -15.52 -9.73
N PHE A 312 -6.01 -14.56 -10.14
CA PHE A 312 -7.32 -14.30 -9.53
C PHE A 312 -8.45 -15.20 -10.09
N ASP A 313 -8.20 -15.81 -11.24
CA ASP A 313 -9.03 -16.85 -11.84
C ASP A 313 -8.14 -17.79 -12.66
N THR A 314 -8.68 -18.94 -13.06
CA THR A 314 -7.92 -19.96 -13.81
C THR A 314 -7.34 -19.37 -15.08
N GLY A 315 -6.01 -19.26 -15.15
CA GLY A 315 -5.30 -18.68 -16.29
C GLY A 315 -5.45 -17.15 -16.44
N LYS A 316 -5.95 -16.44 -15.43
CA LYS A 316 -6.05 -14.98 -15.43
C LYS A 316 -5.27 -14.38 -14.28
N ILE A 317 -4.29 -13.55 -14.62
CA ILE A 317 -3.30 -13.00 -13.69
C ILE A 317 -3.42 -11.49 -13.68
N LEU A 318 -3.51 -10.90 -12.48
CA LEU A 318 -3.36 -9.46 -12.29
C LEU A 318 -1.91 -9.19 -11.90
N GLN A 319 -1.21 -8.35 -12.67
CA GLN A 319 0.12 -7.82 -12.35
C GLN A 319 0.02 -6.34 -11.99
N VAL A 320 0.64 -5.94 -10.89
CA VAL A 320 0.55 -4.58 -10.33
C VAL A 320 1.87 -4.12 -9.74
N GLY A 321 2.03 -2.79 -9.68
CA GLY A 321 3.20 -2.20 -9.04
C GLY A 321 4.50 -2.52 -9.78
N GLY A 322 5.63 -2.18 -9.17
CA GLY A 322 6.94 -2.23 -9.83
C GLY A 322 7.52 -0.83 -10.00
N ASN A 323 8.68 -0.74 -10.62
CA ASN A 323 9.35 0.55 -10.89
C ASN A 323 10.23 0.51 -12.16
N GLY A 324 10.14 -0.54 -12.98
CA GLY A 324 11.03 -0.73 -14.13
C GLY A 324 11.75 -2.08 -14.12
N TYR A 325 13.00 -2.09 -14.58
CA TYR A 325 13.80 -3.30 -14.79
C TYR A 325 14.81 -3.59 -13.68
N ASP A 326 15.01 -2.66 -12.74
CA ASP A 326 15.98 -2.81 -11.66
C ASP A 326 15.54 -2.20 -10.32
N ASN A 327 16.34 -2.51 -9.29
CA ASN A 327 16.12 -2.09 -7.90
C ASN A 327 16.75 -0.71 -7.58
N GLY A 328 16.96 0.18 -8.57
CA GLY A 328 17.77 1.37 -8.33
C GLY A 328 17.41 2.61 -9.11
N ASN A 329 16.71 2.51 -10.24
CA ASN A 329 16.64 3.65 -11.14
C ASN A 329 15.38 4.49 -10.97
N GLY A 330 15.59 5.74 -10.51
CA GLY A 330 15.06 6.99 -11.09
C GLY A 330 13.55 7.22 -11.25
N PHE A 331 12.71 6.20 -11.14
CA PHE A 331 11.27 6.26 -11.38
C PHE A 331 10.49 6.18 -10.07
N LEU A 332 9.38 6.91 -10.04
CA LEU A 332 8.31 6.63 -9.09
C LEU A 332 7.80 5.21 -9.31
N SER A 333 7.36 4.58 -8.24
CA SER A 333 6.72 3.28 -8.32
C SER A 333 5.49 3.36 -9.23
N SER A 334 5.23 2.29 -9.98
CA SER A 334 4.13 2.20 -10.93
C SER A 334 2.80 2.02 -10.20
N SER A 335 1.78 2.78 -10.62
CA SER A 335 0.38 2.52 -10.25
C SER A 335 -0.32 1.62 -11.27
N ARG A 336 0.35 1.26 -12.37
CA ARG A 336 -0.27 0.48 -13.44
C ARG A 336 -0.68 -0.90 -12.95
N ALA A 337 -1.76 -1.38 -13.56
CA ALA A 337 -2.31 -2.69 -13.34
C ALA A 337 -2.67 -3.32 -14.69
N SER A 338 -2.41 -4.61 -14.82
CA SER A 338 -2.59 -5.31 -16.09
C SER A 338 -3.08 -6.73 -15.87
N ILE A 339 -3.97 -7.15 -16.75
CA ILE A 339 -4.50 -8.50 -16.80
C ILE A 339 -3.71 -9.26 -17.86
N ILE A 340 -3.24 -10.44 -17.50
CA ILE A 340 -2.59 -11.38 -18.41
C ILE A 340 -3.47 -12.63 -18.44
N ASP A 341 -4.06 -12.89 -19.61
CA ASP A 341 -4.88 -14.06 -19.87
C ASP A 341 -4.05 -15.11 -20.63
N ILE A 342 -3.88 -16.27 -20.01
CA ILE A 342 -3.12 -17.41 -20.54
C ILE A 342 -4.00 -18.63 -20.82
N THR A 343 -5.33 -18.45 -20.85
CA THR A 343 -6.29 -19.55 -21.00
C THR A 343 -6.17 -20.27 -22.35
N THR A 344 -5.78 -19.56 -23.41
CA THR A 344 -5.61 -20.12 -24.76
C THR A 344 -4.20 -20.68 -25.02
N GLY A 345 -3.28 -20.57 -24.06
CA GLY A 345 -1.87 -20.91 -24.21
C GLY A 345 -1.02 -19.78 -24.81
N ASN A 346 -1.62 -18.81 -25.51
CA ASN A 346 -0.95 -17.58 -25.94
C ASN A 346 -1.33 -16.44 -24.99
N PRO A 347 -0.36 -15.78 -24.34
CA PRO A 347 -0.66 -14.72 -23.38
C PRO A 347 -1.24 -13.49 -24.07
N VAL A 348 -2.39 -13.03 -23.58
CA VAL A 348 -3.01 -11.75 -23.96
C VAL A 348 -2.89 -10.79 -22.80
N VAL A 349 -2.23 -9.65 -23.03
CA VAL A 349 -2.01 -8.61 -22.01
C VAL A 349 -2.94 -7.44 -22.27
N THR A 350 -3.71 -7.04 -21.26
CA THR A 350 -4.63 -5.90 -21.32
C THR A 350 -4.42 -5.02 -20.08
N ASP A 351 -4.33 -3.71 -20.24
CA ASP A 351 -4.29 -2.80 -19.10
C ASP A 351 -5.68 -2.66 -18.46
N THR A 352 -5.70 -2.55 -17.13
CA THR A 352 -6.92 -2.23 -16.36
C THR A 352 -6.72 -0.89 -15.63
N SER A 353 -7.72 -0.43 -14.88
CA SER A 353 -7.61 0.85 -14.17
C SER A 353 -6.36 0.85 -13.27
N PRO A 354 -5.58 1.94 -13.21
CA PRO A 354 -4.43 2.01 -12.32
C PRO A 354 -4.88 2.11 -10.86
N MET A 355 -4.00 1.70 -9.95
CA MET A 355 -4.09 2.01 -8.52
C MET A 355 -4.07 3.54 -8.31
N SER A 356 -4.59 3.99 -7.17
CA SER A 356 -4.57 5.41 -6.77
C SER A 356 -3.17 5.93 -6.47
N VAL A 357 -2.24 5.03 -6.13
CA VAL A 357 -0.85 5.33 -5.82
C VAL A 357 0.07 4.25 -6.37
N GLY A 358 1.26 4.66 -6.79
CA GLY A 358 2.30 3.73 -7.23
C GLY A 358 2.89 2.92 -6.09
N ARG A 359 3.17 1.63 -6.33
CA ARG A 359 3.69 0.71 -5.31
C ARG A 359 4.85 -0.14 -5.82
N ALA A 360 6.01 -0.03 -5.19
CA ALA A 360 7.10 -0.99 -5.27
C ALA A 360 7.11 -1.81 -3.99
N TRP A 361 7.48 -3.09 -4.07
CA TRP A 361 7.58 -4.00 -2.91
C TRP A 361 6.26 -4.34 -2.20
N ALA A 362 5.13 -4.03 -2.81
CA ALA A 362 3.82 -4.43 -2.30
C ALA A 362 3.59 -5.95 -2.44
N ASN A 363 2.59 -6.46 -1.73
CA ASN A 363 2.10 -7.83 -1.91
C ASN A 363 0.69 -7.77 -2.53
N ALA A 364 0.45 -8.56 -3.58
CA ALA A 364 -0.89 -8.80 -4.13
C ALA A 364 -1.38 -10.18 -3.68
N THR A 365 -2.56 -10.23 -3.05
CA THR A 365 -3.16 -11.46 -2.51
C THR A 365 -4.56 -11.65 -3.09
N VAL A 366 -4.81 -12.80 -3.73
CA VAL A 366 -6.14 -13.16 -4.21
C VAL A 366 -7.06 -13.49 -3.05
N LEU A 367 -8.28 -12.94 -3.06
CA LEU A 367 -9.34 -13.21 -2.11
C LEU A 367 -10.29 -14.30 -2.64
N PRO A 368 -11.06 -15.00 -1.77
CA PRO A 368 -12.02 -16.01 -2.22
C PRO A 368 -13.06 -15.48 -3.22
N THR A 369 -13.40 -14.19 -3.15
CA THR A 369 -14.34 -13.53 -4.06
C THR A 369 -13.77 -13.28 -5.46
N GLY A 370 -12.47 -13.48 -5.67
CA GLY A 370 -11.75 -13.16 -6.92
C GLY A 370 -11.20 -11.75 -6.96
N GLN A 371 -11.57 -10.90 -6.00
CA GLN A 371 -10.90 -9.62 -5.79
C GLN A 371 -9.43 -9.83 -5.40
N VAL A 372 -8.58 -8.85 -5.69
CA VAL A 372 -7.16 -8.88 -5.30
C VAL A 372 -6.89 -7.73 -4.35
N ALA A 373 -6.44 -8.04 -3.14
CA ALA A 373 -6.00 -7.04 -2.17
C ALA A 373 -4.51 -6.77 -2.36
N VAL A 374 -4.14 -5.49 -2.46
CA VAL A 374 -2.75 -5.02 -2.50
C VAL A 374 -2.43 -4.30 -1.21
N THR A 375 -1.40 -4.77 -0.50
CA THR A 375 -0.97 -4.22 0.78
C THR A 375 0.50 -3.81 0.76
N GLY A 376 0.81 -2.75 1.51
CA GLY A 376 2.16 -2.22 1.64
C GLY A 376 2.72 -1.59 0.37
N GLY A 377 4.04 -1.62 0.30
CA GLY A 377 4.86 -0.99 -0.72
C GLY A 377 5.13 0.49 -0.47
N SER A 378 5.93 1.06 -1.36
CA SER A 378 6.30 2.48 -1.33
C SER A 378 6.10 3.16 -2.69
N LYS A 379 5.93 4.49 -2.64
CA LYS A 379 5.83 5.36 -3.83
C LYS A 379 7.15 5.52 -4.57
N PHE A 380 8.27 5.23 -3.92
CA PHE A 380 9.60 5.38 -4.49
C PHE A 380 10.57 4.38 -3.86
N ASN A 381 10.96 3.37 -4.64
CA ASN A 381 11.90 2.31 -4.23
C ASN A 381 11.48 1.63 -2.90
N ASP A 382 12.39 1.38 -1.97
CA ASP A 382 12.10 0.88 -0.61
C ASP A 382 12.27 2.01 0.43
N ARG A 383 11.37 3.01 0.40
CA ARG A 383 11.40 4.16 1.32
C ARG A 383 10.19 4.21 2.24
N ALA A 384 10.47 4.35 3.55
CA ALA A 384 9.45 4.60 4.57
C ALA A 384 9.08 6.10 4.64
N GLY A 385 8.35 6.52 5.68
CA GLY A 385 7.98 7.93 5.88
C GLY A 385 6.92 8.41 4.87
N GLY A 386 7.14 9.57 4.24
CA GLY A 386 6.18 10.16 3.28
C GLY A 386 5.91 9.31 2.02
N ASP A 387 6.83 8.39 1.71
CA ASP A 387 6.75 7.46 0.59
C ASP A 387 6.04 6.15 0.95
N ALA A 388 5.82 5.87 2.24
CA ALA A 388 5.14 4.67 2.69
C ALA A 388 3.67 4.66 2.22
N VAL A 389 3.21 3.50 1.72
CA VAL A 389 1.81 3.28 1.39
C VAL A 389 1.18 2.35 2.42
N LEU A 390 0.46 2.94 3.38
CA LEU A 390 -0.21 2.21 4.47
C LEU A 390 -1.62 1.76 4.11
N GLN A 391 -2.29 2.50 3.21
CA GLN A 391 -3.63 2.17 2.76
C GLN A 391 -3.60 0.90 1.90
N SER A 392 -4.50 -0.05 2.15
CA SER A 392 -4.71 -1.16 1.22
C SER A 392 -5.56 -0.73 0.03
N GLU A 393 -5.44 -1.41 -1.10
CA GLU A 393 -6.32 -1.23 -2.25
C GLU A 393 -6.86 -2.58 -2.70
N ILE A 394 -8.12 -2.63 -3.11
CA ILE A 394 -8.78 -3.86 -3.54
C ILE A 394 -9.25 -3.68 -4.98
N TRP A 395 -8.76 -4.53 -5.87
CA TRP A 395 -9.19 -4.58 -7.26
C TRP A 395 -10.32 -5.56 -7.46
N ASP A 396 -11.36 -5.16 -8.20
CA ASP A 396 -12.49 -6.01 -8.55
C ASP A 396 -12.41 -6.46 -10.02
N PRO A 397 -12.21 -7.77 -10.30
CA PRO A 397 -12.14 -8.28 -11.68
C PRO A 397 -13.41 -8.08 -12.50
N ARG A 398 -14.57 -7.88 -11.86
CA ARG A 398 -15.85 -7.70 -12.56
C ARG A 398 -15.96 -6.31 -13.20
N THR A 399 -15.29 -5.33 -12.60
CA THR A 399 -15.38 -3.92 -13.04
C THR A 399 -14.05 -3.38 -13.53
N GLY A 400 -12.94 -4.05 -13.23
CA GLY A 400 -11.59 -3.55 -13.49
C GLY A 400 -11.24 -2.30 -12.67
N ARG A 401 -11.95 -2.01 -11.58
CA ARG A 401 -11.77 -0.82 -10.74
C ARG A 401 -11.17 -1.16 -9.38
N TRP A 402 -10.54 -0.15 -8.79
CA TRP A 402 -9.97 -0.20 -7.45
C TRP A 402 -10.90 0.48 -6.44
N SER A 403 -10.97 -0.07 -5.24
CA SER A 403 -11.54 0.57 -4.05
C SER A 403 -10.46 0.74 -2.98
N ALA A 404 -10.48 1.89 -2.32
CA ALA A 404 -9.63 2.15 -1.18
C ALA A 404 -10.03 1.25 0.01
N GLY A 405 -9.07 0.54 0.58
CA GLY A 405 -9.21 -0.20 1.82
C GLY A 405 -8.74 0.60 3.03
N ALA A 406 -8.85 0.01 4.22
CA ALA A 406 -8.37 0.59 5.46
C ALA A 406 -6.83 0.68 5.46
N SER A 407 -6.29 1.57 6.31
CA SER A 407 -4.84 1.74 6.44
C SER A 407 -4.29 0.91 7.60
N GLY A 408 -3.19 0.20 7.34
CA GLY A 408 -2.38 -0.40 8.40
C GLY A 408 -1.56 0.66 9.14
N SER A 409 -0.89 0.27 10.23
CA SER A 409 -0.09 1.19 11.05
C SER A 409 1.41 1.11 10.75
N VAL A 410 1.87 0.04 10.12
CA VAL A 410 3.30 -0.24 9.88
C VAL A 410 3.61 -0.21 8.39
N TYR A 411 4.74 0.42 8.02
CA TYR A 411 5.26 0.33 6.66
C TYR A 411 5.69 -1.10 6.34
N ARG A 412 5.13 -1.67 5.26
CA ARG A 412 5.41 -3.03 4.76
C ARG A 412 6.10 -2.92 3.39
N GLY A 413 7.42 -2.80 3.39
CA GLY A 413 8.26 -2.63 2.19
C GLY A 413 8.94 -3.92 1.74
N TYR A 414 10.21 -3.80 1.34
CA TYR A 414 11.07 -4.94 1.04
C TYR A 414 11.06 -5.96 2.20
N HIS A 415 11.08 -7.25 1.89
CA HIS A 415 10.93 -8.37 2.85
C HIS A 415 9.61 -8.43 3.63
N SER A 416 8.60 -7.66 3.27
CA SER A 416 7.25 -7.86 3.82
C SER A 416 6.50 -9.00 3.12
N THR A 417 5.54 -9.59 3.82
CA THR A 417 4.74 -10.73 3.37
C THR A 417 3.25 -10.48 3.58
N ALA A 418 2.40 -11.03 2.71
CA ALA A 418 0.95 -11.09 2.92
C ALA A 418 0.36 -12.43 2.43
N ILE A 419 -0.42 -13.11 3.27
CA ILE A 419 -1.02 -14.41 2.96
C ILE A 419 -2.47 -14.52 3.43
N LEU A 420 -3.32 -15.19 2.63
CA LEU A 420 -4.73 -15.44 2.95
C LEU A 420 -4.88 -16.57 3.98
N MET A 421 -5.59 -16.31 5.07
CA MET A 421 -5.89 -17.27 6.15
C MET A 421 -7.22 -18.01 5.92
N GLN A 422 -7.44 -19.13 6.64
CA GLN A 422 -8.70 -19.90 6.57
C GLN A 422 -9.93 -19.07 6.93
N ASN A 423 -9.81 -18.08 7.81
CA ASN A 423 -10.92 -17.20 8.13
C ASN A 423 -11.21 -16.16 7.04
N GLY A 424 -10.47 -16.14 5.93
CA GLY A 424 -10.65 -15.17 4.85
C GLY A 424 -10.06 -13.79 5.16
N ALA A 425 -9.31 -13.61 6.25
CA ALA A 425 -8.49 -12.42 6.48
C ALA A 425 -7.05 -12.64 6.00
N LEU A 426 -6.25 -11.57 5.95
CA LEU A 426 -4.87 -11.61 5.47
C LEU A 426 -3.92 -11.37 6.63
N LEU A 427 -2.98 -12.29 6.86
CA LEU A 427 -1.84 -12.01 7.74
C LEU A 427 -0.81 -11.21 6.95
N VAL A 428 -0.39 -10.07 7.50
CA VAL A 428 0.64 -9.19 6.92
C VAL A 428 1.76 -9.00 7.93
N ALA A 429 2.99 -9.35 7.55
CA ALA A 429 4.12 -9.39 8.47
C ALA A 429 5.43 -8.95 7.81
N GLY A 430 6.47 -8.82 8.62
CA GLY A 430 7.83 -8.55 8.15
C GLY A 430 8.05 -7.16 7.55
N GLY A 431 9.24 -6.98 6.99
CA GLY A 431 9.73 -5.73 6.41
C GLY A 431 11.15 -5.39 6.88
N GLY A 432 12.05 -5.12 5.94
CA GLY A 432 13.46 -4.80 6.14
C GLY A 432 14.37 -6.01 6.40
N ALA A 433 15.54 -5.78 7.02
CA ALA A 433 16.69 -6.71 7.11
C ALA A 433 17.38 -7.04 5.76
N PRO A 434 18.06 -6.05 5.13
CA PRO A 434 18.07 -4.64 5.49
C PRO A 434 16.86 -3.92 4.88
N GLY A 435 16.49 -2.79 5.46
CA GLY A 435 15.48 -1.88 4.92
C GLY A 435 15.35 -0.69 5.86
N PRO A 436 14.59 0.36 5.52
CA PRO A 436 14.44 1.51 6.41
C PRO A 436 13.75 1.16 7.75
N VAL A 437 13.27 -0.08 7.89
CA VAL A 437 12.60 -0.62 9.07
C VAL A 437 13.18 -1.99 9.42
N SER A 438 12.87 -2.50 10.61
CA SER A 438 13.16 -3.87 11.04
C SER A 438 11.91 -4.43 11.72
N ASN A 439 10.96 -4.90 10.93
CA ASN A 439 9.62 -5.25 11.42
C ASN A 439 9.59 -6.67 11.98
N GLN A 440 9.61 -6.79 13.30
CA GLN A 440 9.36 -8.03 14.04
C GLN A 440 7.94 -8.00 14.61
N ASN A 441 6.99 -7.74 13.73
CA ASN A 441 5.58 -7.53 14.06
C ASN A 441 4.69 -7.92 12.87
N ALA A 442 3.42 -8.14 13.18
CA ALA A 442 2.40 -8.48 12.21
C ALA A 442 1.10 -7.72 12.50
N GLU A 443 0.28 -7.60 11.47
CA GLU A 443 -1.09 -7.11 11.50
C GLU A 443 -1.96 -8.04 10.66
N VAL A 444 -3.26 -8.07 10.93
CA VAL A 444 -4.25 -8.77 10.11
C VAL A 444 -5.12 -7.74 9.40
N PHE A 445 -5.22 -7.86 8.07
CA PHE A 445 -6.21 -7.12 7.28
C PHE A 445 -7.46 -7.96 7.08
N TYR A 446 -8.61 -7.44 7.50
CA TYR A 446 -9.92 -8.04 7.32
C TYR A 446 -10.61 -7.36 6.13
N PRO A 447 -10.82 -8.05 5.00
CA PRO A 447 -11.45 -7.44 3.84
C PRO A 447 -12.92 -7.06 4.08
N PRO A 448 -13.48 -6.11 3.31
CA PRO A 448 -14.85 -5.61 3.48
C PRO A 448 -15.94 -6.69 3.52
N TYR A 449 -15.77 -7.80 2.79
CA TYR A 449 -16.75 -8.90 2.76
C TYR A 449 -16.96 -9.60 4.10
N LEU A 450 -16.10 -9.35 5.11
CA LEU A 450 -16.26 -9.88 6.46
C LEU A 450 -17.20 -9.03 7.32
N PHE A 451 -17.68 -7.90 6.80
CA PHE A 451 -18.50 -6.94 7.53
C PHE A 451 -19.81 -6.66 6.81
N THR A 452 -20.80 -6.24 7.58
CA THR A 452 -22.10 -5.79 7.10
C THR A 452 -22.60 -4.64 7.96
N THR A 453 -23.70 -4.01 7.56
CA THR A 453 -24.38 -2.98 8.34
C THR A 453 -25.71 -3.52 8.85
N VAL A 454 -25.92 -3.50 10.17
CA VAL A 454 -27.18 -3.88 10.83
C VAL A 454 -27.67 -2.68 11.62
N ASN A 455 -28.87 -2.18 11.31
CA ASN A 455 -29.48 -1.02 11.97
C ASN A 455 -28.54 0.21 12.01
N GLY A 456 -27.83 0.46 10.91
CA GLY A 456 -26.89 1.59 10.78
C GLY A 456 -25.56 1.42 11.50
N LYS A 457 -25.28 0.26 12.13
CA LYS A 457 -23.99 -0.03 12.78
C LYS A 457 -23.26 -1.16 12.07
N THR A 458 -21.94 -1.09 12.04
CA THR A 458 -21.10 -2.19 11.54
C THR A 458 -21.24 -3.43 12.43
N ALA A 459 -21.38 -4.58 11.79
CA ALA A 459 -21.32 -5.89 12.42
C ALA A 459 -20.46 -6.84 11.57
N ILE A 460 -19.99 -7.92 12.19
CA ILE A 460 -19.40 -9.03 11.43
C ILE A 460 -20.50 -9.69 10.60
N ALA A 461 -20.23 -9.89 9.31
CA ALA A 461 -21.17 -10.51 8.40
C ALA A 461 -21.45 -11.97 8.82
N PRO A 462 -22.72 -12.40 8.94
CA PRO A 462 -23.03 -13.83 9.09
C PRO A 462 -22.48 -14.61 7.90
N ARG A 463 -21.75 -15.69 8.18
CA ARG A 463 -21.03 -16.45 7.14
C ARG A 463 -21.61 -17.85 6.98
N PRO A 464 -21.70 -18.39 5.76
CA PRO A 464 -21.95 -19.83 5.56
C PRO A 464 -20.91 -20.64 6.33
N GLN A 465 -21.33 -21.76 6.92
CA GLN A 465 -20.43 -22.69 7.60
C GLN A 465 -20.54 -24.06 6.94
N ILE A 466 -19.40 -24.58 6.46
CA ILE A 466 -19.31 -25.98 6.01
C ILE A 466 -19.14 -26.84 7.26
N VAL A 467 -20.08 -27.75 7.51
CA VAL A 467 -20.13 -28.54 8.76
C VAL A 467 -19.79 -30.01 8.57
N SER A 468 -19.93 -30.54 7.34
CA SER A 468 -19.52 -31.91 7.02
C SER A 468 -19.13 -32.06 5.55
N LEU A 469 -18.31 -33.07 5.26
CA LEU A 469 -17.73 -33.40 3.95
C LEU A 469 -17.83 -34.91 3.69
N SER A 470 -17.97 -35.31 2.42
CA SER A 470 -17.90 -36.72 2.02
C SER A 470 -16.47 -37.27 2.01
N THR A 471 -15.48 -36.41 1.74
CA THR A 471 -14.04 -36.72 1.76
C THR A 471 -13.22 -35.45 1.97
N VAL A 472 -11.99 -35.59 2.48
CA VAL A 472 -10.97 -34.52 2.53
C VAL A 472 -9.80 -34.78 1.59
N GLN A 473 -9.88 -35.86 0.81
CA GLN A 473 -8.89 -36.26 -0.18
C GLN A 473 -9.64 -36.52 -1.50
N LEU A 474 -9.44 -35.61 -2.44
CA LEU A 474 -10.15 -35.50 -3.71
C LEU A 474 -9.24 -35.97 -4.83
N GLN A 475 -9.77 -36.66 -5.83
CA GLN A 475 -9.11 -36.78 -7.13
C GLN A 475 -9.66 -35.73 -8.09
N HIS A 476 -8.87 -35.35 -9.10
CA HIS A 476 -9.35 -34.47 -10.17
C HIS A 476 -10.60 -35.06 -10.83
N GLY A 477 -11.56 -34.20 -11.15
CA GLY A 477 -12.83 -34.62 -11.74
C GLY A 477 -13.76 -35.43 -10.82
N GLN A 478 -13.43 -35.66 -9.55
CA GLN A 478 -14.36 -36.28 -8.59
C GLN A 478 -15.29 -35.25 -7.94
N PRO A 479 -16.56 -35.60 -7.69
CA PRO A 479 -17.45 -34.75 -6.91
C PRO A 479 -17.07 -34.76 -5.42
N LEU A 480 -17.14 -33.60 -4.78
CA LEU A 480 -17.13 -33.42 -3.34
C LEU A 480 -18.54 -33.06 -2.90
N GLN A 481 -19.08 -33.81 -1.94
CA GLN A 481 -20.32 -33.43 -1.28
C GLN A 481 -20.01 -32.82 0.07
N PHE A 482 -20.65 -31.71 0.39
CA PHE A 482 -20.52 -31.06 1.70
C PHE A 482 -21.85 -30.47 2.16
N GLU A 483 -21.96 -30.30 3.46
CA GLU A 483 -23.16 -29.77 4.10
C GLU A 483 -22.89 -28.40 4.70
N LEU A 484 -23.84 -27.49 4.51
CA LEU A 484 -23.88 -26.19 5.16
C LEU A 484 -24.70 -26.25 6.46
N SER A 485 -24.36 -25.40 7.43
CA SER A 485 -25.16 -25.23 8.66
C SER A 485 -26.56 -24.66 8.42
N SER A 486 -26.80 -24.04 7.25
CA SER A 486 -28.09 -23.47 6.87
C SER A 486 -28.29 -23.53 5.35
N PRO A 487 -29.54 -23.56 4.84
CA PRO A 487 -29.84 -23.73 3.41
C PRO A 487 -29.70 -22.42 2.64
N SER A 488 -28.87 -21.50 3.11
CA SER A 488 -28.64 -20.23 2.41
C SER A 488 -28.07 -20.52 1.02
N GLY A 489 -28.64 -19.88 0.01
CA GLY A 489 -28.21 -20.09 -1.37
C GLY A 489 -26.78 -19.60 -1.57
N LEU A 490 -25.96 -20.43 -2.24
CA LEU A 490 -24.61 -20.05 -2.65
C LEU A 490 -24.62 -19.36 -4.01
N SER A 491 -23.75 -18.36 -4.19
CA SER A 491 -23.43 -17.80 -5.50
C SER A 491 -22.25 -18.51 -6.15
N GLN A 492 -21.27 -18.95 -5.35
CA GLN A 492 -20.06 -19.61 -5.83
C GLN A 492 -19.55 -20.64 -4.81
N VAL A 493 -18.88 -21.66 -5.31
CA VAL A 493 -17.95 -22.50 -4.55
C VAL A 493 -16.59 -22.36 -5.21
N VAL A 494 -15.55 -22.09 -4.42
CA VAL A 494 -14.20 -21.87 -4.95
C VAL A 494 -13.17 -22.69 -4.19
N LEU A 495 -12.08 -23.03 -4.89
CA LEU A 495 -10.86 -23.54 -4.29
C LEU A 495 -9.80 -22.43 -4.32
N VAL A 496 -9.14 -22.22 -3.18
CA VAL A 496 -7.98 -21.32 -3.09
C VAL A 496 -6.75 -22.13 -2.69
N GLY A 497 -5.72 -22.13 -3.52
CA GLY A 497 -4.49 -22.89 -3.27
C GLY A 497 -3.74 -22.38 -2.04
N LEU A 498 -3.29 -23.30 -1.18
CA LEU A 498 -2.33 -22.97 -0.12
C LEU A 498 -1.01 -22.53 -0.76
N SER A 499 -0.32 -21.61 -0.10
CA SER A 499 0.76 -20.88 -0.75
C SER A 499 1.88 -20.49 0.19
N ALA A 500 2.98 -20.02 -0.42
CA ALA A 500 4.11 -19.40 0.26
C ALA A 500 4.42 -18.05 -0.40
N VAL A 501 4.84 -17.08 0.41
CA VAL A 501 5.14 -15.72 -0.02
C VAL A 501 6.51 -15.29 0.50
N THR A 502 7.31 -14.67 -0.37
CA THR A 502 8.51 -13.95 -0.01
C THR A 502 8.82 -12.91 -1.09
N HIS A 503 9.49 -11.82 -0.73
CA HIS A 503 9.96 -10.80 -1.69
C HIS A 503 8.90 -10.36 -2.70
N SER A 504 7.71 -10.00 -2.20
CA SER A 504 6.59 -9.47 -3.00
C SER A 504 5.96 -10.45 -3.99
N PHE A 505 6.32 -11.75 -3.96
CA PHE A 505 5.66 -12.74 -4.79
C PHE A 505 5.18 -13.94 -3.98
N ASN A 506 3.93 -14.30 -4.23
CA ASN A 506 3.28 -15.47 -3.66
C ASN A 506 3.05 -16.47 -4.81
N SER A 507 3.88 -17.50 -4.89
CA SER A 507 3.97 -18.41 -6.05
C SER A 507 2.92 -19.53 -6.04
N GLY A 508 2.37 -19.85 -4.88
CA GLY A 508 1.38 -20.92 -4.72
C GLY A 508 -0.07 -20.45 -4.88
N GLN A 509 -0.36 -19.18 -4.61
CA GLN A 509 -1.74 -18.69 -4.60
C GLN A 509 -2.39 -18.81 -5.97
N ARG A 510 -3.62 -19.31 -5.96
CA ARG A 510 -4.51 -19.35 -7.12
C ARG A 510 -5.94 -19.50 -6.65
N ARG A 511 -6.88 -18.96 -7.42
CA ARG A 511 -8.31 -19.16 -7.21
C ARG A 511 -8.92 -19.91 -8.38
N ILE A 512 -9.72 -20.91 -8.07
CA ILE A 512 -10.43 -21.74 -9.04
C ILE A 512 -11.91 -21.74 -8.69
N VAL A 513 -12.76 -21.36 -9.64
CA VAL A 513 -14.21 -21.44 -9.49
C VAL A 513 -14.67 -22.85 -9.84
N ALA A 514 -15.38 -23.51 -8.92
CA ALA A 514 -15.93 -24.83 -9.15
C ALA A 514 -17.39 -24.75 -9.63
N THR A 515 -17.78 -25.69 -10.49
CA THR A 515 -19.20 -25.93 -10.76
C THR A 515 -19.83 -26.67 -9.59
N PHE A 516 -21.05 -26.33 -9.23
CA PHE A 516 -21.74 -26.97 -8.11
C PHE A 516 -23.25 -27.00 -8.29
N THR A 517 -23.91 -27.89 -7.55
CA THR A 517 -25.36 -27.90 -7.35
C THR A 517 -25.67 -27.90 -5.86
N GLN A 518 -26.77 -27.25 -5.46
CA GLN A 518 -27.20 -27.19 -4.06
C GLN A 518 -28.66 -27.67 -3.93
N SER A 519 -28.93 -28.51 -2.93
CA SER A 519 -30.26 -28.96 -2.53
C SER A 519 -30.40 -28.82 -1.02
N GLY A 520 -31.08 -27.77 -0.57
CA GLY A 520 -31.13 -27.42 0.85
C GLY A 520 -29.74 -27.13 1.40
N ASN A 521 -29.33 -27.86 2.43
CA ASN A 521 -28.01 -27.73 3.05
C ASN A 521 -26.90 -28.49 2.29
N ALA A 522 -27.26 -29.46 1.44
CA ALA A 522 -26.29 -30.29 0.75
C ALA A 522 -25.82 -29.62 -0.55
N VAL A 523 -24.49 -29.58 -0.74
CA VAL A 523 -23.82 -29.05 -1.91
C VAL A 523 -22.99 -30.15 -2.55
N THR A 524 -23.11 -30.32 -3.86
CA THR A 524 -22.20 -31.15 -4.66
C THR A 524 -21.34 -30.25 -5.52
N MET A 525 -20.06 -30.15 -5.18
CA MET A 525 -19.04 -29.42 -5.93
C MET A 525 -18.28 -30.38 -6.84
N GLN A 526 -18.01 -29.98 -8.08
CA GLN A 526 -17.14 -30.73 -8.98
C GLN A 526 -15.68 -30.30 -8.76
N ALA A 527 -14.79 -31.23 -8.41
CA ALA A 527 -13.37 -30.91 -8.32
C ALA A 527 -12.82 -30.53 -9.70
N PRO A 528 -11.76 -29.69 -9.76
CA PRO A 528 -11.12 -29.30 -11.01
C PRO A 528 -10.78 -30.53 -11.88
N PRO A 529 -10.97 -30.45 -13.21
CA PRO A 529 -10.93 -31.64 -14.08
C PRO A 529 -9.51 -32.17 -14.31
N SER A 530 -8.47 -31.36 -14.10
CA SER A 530 -7.09 -31.77 -14.35
C SER A 530 -6.08 -31.06 -13.44
N ALA A 531 -4.91 -31.68 -13.35
CA ALA A 531 -3.75 -31.15 -12.65
C ALA A 531 -3.14 -29.89 -13.30
N GLY A 532 -3.47 -29.59 -14.57
CA GLY A 532 -3.09 -28.33 -15.23
C GLY A 532 -3.89 -27.14 -14.71
N ILE A 533 -5.15 -27.35 -14.29
CA ILE A 533 -5.96 -26.33 -13.62
C ILE A 533 -5.54 -26.18 -12.15
N ALA A 534 -5.44 -27.31 -11.47
CA ALA A 534 -5.14 -27.38 -10.05
C ALA A 534 -4.05 -28.43 -9.79
N PRO A 535 -2.76 -28.06 -9.74
CA PRO A 535 -1.69 -28.98 -9.43
C PRO A 535 -1.96 -29.77 -8.14
N PRO A 536 -1.48 -31.03 -8.03
CA PRO A 536 -1.67 -31.83 -6.84
C PRO A 536 -1.16 -31.09 -5.59
N GLY A 537 -2.02 -30.97 -4.58
CA GLY A 537 -1.69 -30.22 -3.37
C GLY A 537 -2.90 -29.89 -2.51
N TYR A 538 -2.79 -28.83 -1.72
CA TYR A 538 -3.78 -28.46 -0.72
C TYR A 538 -4.51 -27.18 -1.10
N TYR A 539 -5.82 -27.18 -0.89
CA TYR A 539 -6.71 -26.09 -1.25
C TYR A 539 -7.69 -25.82 -0.12
N GLN A 540 -8.04 -24.55 0.09
CA GLN A 540 -9.19 -24.17 0.90
C GLN A 540 -10.43 -24.25 0.02
N VAL A 541 -11.42 -25.06 0.41
CA VAL A 541 -12.78 -25.01 -0.15
C VAL A 541 -13.55 -23.92 0.58
N VAL A 542 -14.08 -22.97 -0.19
CA VAL A 542 -14.83 -21.82 0.33
C VAL A 542 -16.18 -21.73 -0.37
N ALA A 543 -17.25 -21.71 0.42
CA ALA A 543 -18.62 -21.46 -0.05
C ALA A 543 -18.93 -19.97 0.08
N ILE A 544 -19.45 -19.35 -0.97
CA ILE A 544 -19.75 -17.91 -1.00
C ILE A 544 -21.26 -17.75 -1.17
N ASP A 545 -21.91 -17.02 -0.26
CA ASP A 545 -23.34 -16.79 -0.33
C ASP A 545 -23.75 -15.82 -1.44
N GLN A 546 -25.06 -15.61 -1.62
CA GLN A 546 -25.60 -14.65 -2.59
C GLN A 546 -25.21 -13.18 -2.33
N LYS A 547 -24.74 -12.84 -1.12
CA LYS A 547 -24.27 -11.50 -0.76
C LYS A 547 -22.77 -11.32 -0.97
N GLY A 548 -22.06 -12.39 -1.37
CA GLY A 548 -20.62 -12.37 -1.55
C GLY A 548 -19.82 -12.60 -0.27
N VAL A 549 -20.46 -13.06 0.82
CA VAL A 549 -19.80 -13.36 2.09
C VAL A 549 -19.22 -14.78 2.03
N PRO A 550 -17.89 -14.96 2.12
CA PRO A 550 -17.27 -16.28 2.07
C PRO A 550 -17.38 -17.01 3.40
N SER A 551 -17.55 -18.33 3.36
CA SER A 551 -17.33 -19.21 4.52
C SER A 551 -15.87 -19.14 4.97
N PRO A 552 -15.57 -19.56 6.20
CA PRO A 552 -14.24 -20.04 6.53
C PRO A 552 -13.83 -21.18 5.56
N GLY A 553 -12.57 -21.20 5.17
CA GLY A 553 -12.00 -22.18 4.25
C GLY A 553 -11.70 -23.49 4.95
N VAL A 554 -12.20 -24.60 4.39
CA VAL A 554 -11.85 -25.96 4.84
C VAL A 554 -10.72 -26.49 3.96
N ILE A 555 -9.60 -26.88 4.57
CA ILE A 555 -8.45 -27.40 3.83
C ILE A 555 -8.75 -28.84 3.38
N VAL A 556 -8.55 -29.10 2.09
CA VAL A 556 -8.66 -30.42 1.46
C VAL A 556 -7.41 -30.73 0.64
N ALA A 557 -7.11 -32.01 0.48
CA ALA A 557 -6.11 -32.51 -0.45
C ALA A 557 -6.75 -32.78 -1.82
N LEU A 558 -6.11 -32.37 -2.91
CA LEU A 558 -6.55 -32.59 -4.28
C LEU A 558 -5.44 -33.18 -5.12
N GLY A 559 -5.67 -34.35 -5.72
CA GLY A 559 -4.80 -35.01 -6.68
C GLY A 559 -4.26 -36.37 -6.22
N ALA A 560 -3.71 -37.11 -7.16
CA ALA A 560 -3.14 -38.42 -6.90
C ALA A 560 -1.91 -38.32 -5.99
N GLY A 561 -1.82 -39.20 -4.98
CA GLY A 561 -0.68 -39.25 -4.07
C GLY A 561 -0.58 -38.08 -3.06
N VAL A 562 -1.58 -37.20 -2.99
CA VAL A 562 -1.60 -36.10 -2.02
C VAL A 562 -2.14 -36.60 -0.68
N ALA A 563 -1.37 -36.48 0.39
CA ALA A 563 -1.78 -36.94 1.72
C ALA A 563 -2.98 -36.15 2.26
N ALA A 564 -3.90 -36.81 2.96
CA ALA A 564 -5.00 -36.11 3.62
C ALA A 564 -4.46 -35.08 4.64
N PRO A 565 -5.12 -33.91 4.80
CA PRO A 565 -4.73 -32.95 5.83
C PRO A 565 -4.90 -33.57 7.22
N SER A 566 -4.00 -33.22 8.14
CA SER A 566 -3.98 -33.77 9.50
C SER A 566 -5.12 -33.26 10.38
N GLN A 567 -5.79 -32.18 9.98
CA GLN A 567 -6.94 -31.61 10.66
C GLN A 567 -8.02 -31.23 9.67
N VAL A 568 -9.28 -31.41 10.08
CA VAL A 568 -10.47 -30.99 9.35
C VAL A 568 -11.22 -29.99 10.23
N THR A 569 -10.70 -28.77 10.25
CA THR A 569 -11.17 -27.67 11.09
C THR A 569 -11.33 -26.42 10.25
N ALA A 570 -12.27 -25.57 10.66
CA ALA A 570 -12.42 -24.24 10.11
C ALA A 570 -12.69 -23.23 11.24
N PRO A 571 -12.16 -21.99 11.15
CA PRO A 571 -12.44 -20.97 12.15
C PRO A 571 -13.91 -20.53 12.12
N ALA A 572 -14.61 -20.65 13.23
CA ALA A 572 -15.97 -20.18 13.44
C ALA A 572 -15.97 -18.68 13.75
N VAL A 573 -16.84 -17.94 13.08
CA VAL A 573 -16.99 -16.49 13.28
C VAL A 573 -18.19 -16.20 14.16
N ALA A 574 -17.98 -15.44 15.23
CA ALA A 574 -19.04 -15.06 16.15
C ALA A 574 -20.10 -14.20 15.44
N VAL A 575 -21.37 -14.61 15.53
CA VAL A 575 -22.50 -13.75 15.14
C VAL A 575 -22.74 -12.79 16.30
N GLN A 576 -22.45 -11.50 16.09
CA GLN A 576 -22.93 -10.45 17.00
C GLN A 576 -24.45 -10.35 16.84
N THR A 577 -25.21 -11.13 17.62
CA THR A 577 -26.64 -10.88 17.78
C THR A 577 -26.79 -9.62 18.62
N GLY A 578 -27.50 -8.62 18.08
CA GLY A 578 -27.77 -7.38 18.81
C GLY A 578 -28.49 -7.67 20.12
N GLY A 579 -27.76 -7.63 21.23
CA GLY A 579 -28.32 -7.80 22.56
C GLY A 579 -29.21 -6.63 22.91
N GLN A 580 -30.50 -6.91 23.14
CA GLN A 580 -31.39 -6.01 23.87
C GLN A 580 -30.76 -5.62 25.20
N ALA A 581 -30.80 -4.33 25.52
CA ALA A 581 -30.50 -3.82 26.85
C ALA A 581 -31.53 -4.38 27.85
N GLY A 582 -31.18 -5.46 28.52
CA GLY A 582 -31.90 -5.99 29.68
C GLY A 582 -31.40 -5.30 30.94
N GLY A 583 -32.27 -4.51 31.58
CA GLY A 583 -32.04 -3.96 32.91
C GLY A 583 -31.91 -5.07 33.95
N GLY A 584 -30.92 -4.92 34.84
CA GLY A 584 -30.67 -5.85 35.94
C GLY A 584 -29.84 -5.15 37.02
N THR A 585 -30.53 -4.79 38.09
CA THR A 585 -30.05 -4.18 39.34
C THR A 585 -29.21 -5.14 40.21
N GLY A 586 -28.25 -4.59 40.94
CA GLY A 586 -27.49 -5.21 42.04
C GLY A 586 -25.99 -5.06 41.79
N GLY A 587 -25.19 -4.35 42.60
CA GLY A 587 -25.32 -3.95 43.99
C GLY A 587 -24.08 -4.49 44.72
N SER A 588 -23.10 -3.62 45.00
CA SER A 588 -21.99 -3.72 45.96
C SER A 588 -20.89 -2.76 45.48
N THR A 589 -20.11 -1.99 46.24
CA THR A 589 -20.08 -1.44 47.62
C THR A 589 -18.92 -0.42 47.59
N GLY A 590 -18.94 0.60 48.46
CA GLY A 590 -17.70 1.13 49.05
C GLY A 590 -16.92 2.20 48.31
N GLY A 591 -16.99 3.44 48.82
CA GLY A 591 -15.76 4.22 48.99
C GLY A 591 -15.73 5.64 48.41
N GLY A 592 -16.50 6.55 49.00
CA GLY A 592 -15.91 7.73 49.63
C GLY A 592 -15.44 8.92 48.78
N THR A 593 -16.15 10.04 49.01
CA THR A 593 -15.67 11.44 49.03
C THR A 593 -15.35 12.09 47.68
N GLY A 594 -15.84 13.27 47.34
CA GLY A 594 -16.62 14.26 48.07
C GLY A 594 -16.49 15.60 47.33
N GLY A 595 -17.58 16.38 47.31
CA GLY A 595 -17.61 17.79 46.89
C GLY A 595 -17.61 17.98 45.36
N GLY A 596 -18.60 18.60 44.74
CA GLY A 596 -19.66 19.45 45.26
C GLY A 596 -19.86 20.57 44.25
N THR A 597 -21.13 20.80 43.91
CA THR A 597 -21.72 22.08 43.48
C THR A 597 -21.24 22.70 42.18
N SER A 598 -22.07 23.34 41.35
CA SER A 598 -23.51 23.54 41.20
C SER A 598 -23.65 24.55 40.06
N GLY A 599 -24.86 24.70 39.51
CA GLY A 599 -25.25 25.92 38.81
C GLY A 599 -25.54 25.71 37.33
N GLY A 600 -26.80 25.42 37.04
CA GLY A 600 -27.34 25.39 35.70
C GLY A 600 -27.87 26.73 35.22
N THR A 601 -28.83 26.59 34.30
CA THR A 601 -29.81 27.57 33.78
C THR A 601 -29.37 28.57 32.71
N SER A 602 -29.60 28.13 31.47
CA SER A 602 -30.62 28.64 30.52
C SER A 602 -30.70 30.14 30.17
N GLY A 603 -30.62 30.39 28.86
CA GLY A 603 -31.65 31.11 28.10
C GLY A 603 -31.32 32.55 27.69
N GLY A 604 -31.59 32.88 26.42
CA GLY A 604 -31.84 34.27 26.00
C GLY A 604 -31.19 34.70 24.69
N THR A 605 -32.01 34.87 23.67
CA THR A 605 -31.72 35.30 22.29
C THR A 605 -31.52 36.82 22.13
N SER A 606 -30.79 37.16 21.05
CA SER A 606 -30.93 38.31 20.13
C SER A 606 -29.97 39.52 20.22
N GLY A 607 -29.38 39.84 19.06
CA GLY A 607 -29.24 41.20 18.51
C GLY A 607 -27.99 42.01 18.87
N GLY A 608 -27.07 42.18 17.92
CA GLY A 608 -26.02 43.22 18.01
C GLY A 608 -24.84 43.03 17.06
N THR A 609 -24.83 43.79 15.96
CA THR A 609 -23.75 43.98 14.98
C THR A 609 -22.54 44.75 15.53
N GLY A 610 -21.33 44.43 15.03
CA GLY A 610 -20.16 45.33 15.10
C GLY A 610 -18.88 44.65 15.58
N GLY A 611 -17.82 44.68 14.75
CA GLY A 611 -16.60 43.88 14.89
C GLY A 611 -15.69 44.22 16.07
N THR A 612 -14.76 43.32 16.38
CA THR A 612 -13.34 43.56 16.05
C THR A 612 -12.72 42.33 15.38
N GLY A 613 -12.70 42.33 14.05
CA GLY A 613 -11.82 41.45 13.29
C GLY A 613 -10.39 41.96 13.38
N THR A 614 -9.45 41.09 13.75
CA THR A 614 -8.04 41.21 13.36
C THR A 614 -7.95 40.89 11.86
N GLY A 615 -8.51 41.79 11.05
CA GLY A 615 -8.58 41.64 9.60
C GLY A 615 -7.22 41.84 8.97
N VAL A 616 -6.63 40.76 8.46
CA VAL A 616 -5.67 40.86 7.35
C VAL A 616 -6.44 41.42 6.15
N ALA A 617 -5.98 42.56 5.62
CA ALA A 617 -6.66 43.26 4.52
C ALA A 617 -6.86 42.33 3.30
N THR A 618 -8.03 42.42 2.67
CA THR A 618 -8.37 41.65 1.46
C THR A 618 -7.35 41.93 0.35
N GLY A 619 -6.71 40.87 -0.15
CA GLY A 619 -5.62 40.92 -1.12
C GLY A 619 -4.21 40.71 -0.55
N ALA A 620 -4.04 40.65 0.78
CA ALA A 620 -2.74 40.44 1.42
C ALA A 620 -2.31 38.95 1.41
N ALA A 621 -0.98 38.75 1.34
CA ALA A 621 -0.37 37.43 1.43
C ALA A 621 -0.43 36.93 2.89
N VAL A 622 -1.01 35.74 3.08
CA VAL A 622 -1.25 35.10 4.37
C VAL A 622 -0.76 33.66 4.36
N SER A 623 -0.22 33.21 5.49
CA SER A 623 0.08 31.80 5.76
C SER A 623 -0.66 31.37 7.02
N LEU A 624 -1.28 30.20 7.01
CA LEU A 624 -2.07 29.70 8.15
C LEU A 624 -1.21 28.75 8.98
N GLN A 625 -0.69 29.25 10.09
CA GLN A 625 0.07 28.46 11.06
C GLN A 625 -0.90 27.68 11.96
N ALA A 626 -0.63 26.41 12.24
CA ALA A 626 -1.48 25.63 13.15
C ALA A 626 -1.25 26.03 14.62
N SER A 627 -2.33 26.19 15.39
CA SER A 627 -2.24 26.69 16.78
C SER A 627 -1.44 25.78 17.73
N ASN A 628 -1.49 24.46 17.50
CA ASN A 628 -0.76 23.44 18.27
C ASN A 628 0.56 22.99 17.64
N TYR A 629 0.88 23.45 16.42
CA TYR A 629 2.16 23.19 15.76
C TYR A 629 2.77 24.52 15.29
N PRO A 630 3.44 25.26 16.19
CA PRO A 630 3.87 26.64 15.95
C PRO A 630 5.03 26.78 14.95
N THR A 631 5.51 25.71 14.33
CA THR A 631 6.46 25.78 13.21
C THR A 631 5.86 25.29 11.89
N SER A 632 4.61 24.83 11.91
CA SER A 632 3.94 24.20 10.79
C SER A 632 2.80 25.06 10.24
N TYR A 633 2.68 25.04 8.91
CA TYR A 633 1.73 25.86 8.17
C TYR A 633 0.92 24.99 7.21
N LEU A 634 -0.30 25.42 6.92
CA LEU A 634 -1.07 24.90 5.80
C LEU A 634 -0.27 25.17 4.51
N THR A 635 0.04 24.12 3.78
CA THR A 635 0.66 24.17 2.46
C THR A 635 -0.14 23.33 1.47
N ASN A 636 0.00 23.61 0.17
CA ASN A 636 -0.54 22.76 -0.87
C ASN A 636 0.58 22.03 -1.64
N LEU A 637 0.62 20.71 -1.50
CA LEU A 637 1.60 19.83 -2.17
C LEU A 637 0.85 18.86 -3.08
N GLY A 638 1.08 18.95 -4.39
CA GLY A 638 0.46 18.04 -5.37
C GLY A 638 -1.06 18.11 -5.44
N GLY A 639 -1.67 19.27 -5.12
CA GLY A 639 -3.12 19.50 -5.22
C GLY A 639 -3.93 19.18 -3.95
N THR A 640 -3.29 18.67 -2.88
CA THR A 640 -3.92 18.43 -1.58
C THR A 640 -3.28 19.30 -0.48
N ALA A 641 -4.10 19.84 0.42
CA ALA A 641 -3.62 20.65 1.52
C ALA A 641 -3.07 19.78 2.67
N ARG A 642 -1.89 20.17 3.17
CA ARG A 642 -1.12 19.46 4.20
C ARG A 642 -0.56 20.42 5.25
N LEU A 643 -0.26 19.89 6.42
CA LEU A 643 0.44 20.61 7.49
C LEU A 643 1.93 20.29 7.41
N VAL A 644 2.77 21.29 7.14
CA VAL A 644 4.21 21.10 6.90
C VAL A 644 5.01 22.20 7.59
N VAL A 645 6.22 21.86 8.05
CA VAL A 645 7.25 22.84 8.42
C VAL A 645 7.97 23.28 7.14
N PRO A 646 7.79 24.52 6.65
CA PRO A 646 8.36 24.92 5.37
C PRO A 646 9.89 24.97 5.43
N ALA A 647 10.55 24.06 4.71
CA ALA A 647 12.00 23.87 4.83
C ALA A 647 12.81 24.73 3.85
N ASN A 648 12.19 25.15 2.74
CA ASN A 648 12.83 25.90 1.67
C ASN A 648 11.92 27.02 1.14
N ALA A 649 12.38 27.81 0.17
CA ALA A 649 11.62 28.94 -0.38
C ALA A 649 10.37 28.51 -1.14
N ASN A 650 10.41 27.36 -1.82
CA ASN A 650 9.26 26.81 -2.54
C ASN A 650 8.18 26.30 -1.57
N ASP A 651 8.55 25.64 -0.48
CA ASP A 651 7.59 25.23 0.56
C ASP A 651 6.93 26.46 1.21
N ARG A 652 7.73 27.50 1.48
CA ARG A 652 7.23 28.78 2.01
C ARG A 652 6.27 29.45 1.02
N GLN A 653 6.52 29.31 -0.28
CA GLN A 653 5.64 29.81 -1.33
C GLN A 653 4.32 29.02 -1.43
N GLN A 654 4.37 27.69 -1.37
CA GLN A 654 3.18 26.85 -1.37
C GLN A 654 2.35 26.95 -0.09
N ALA A 655 2.98 27.37 1.01
CA ALA A 655 2.31 27.70 2.27
C ALA A 655 1.78 29.16 2.33
N THR A 656 1.91 29.93 1.26
CA THR A 656 1.43 31.31 1.17
C THR A 656 0.23 31.42 0.24
N PHE A 657 -0.82 32.07 0.71
CA PHE A 657 -2.08 32.32 0.01
C PHE A 657 -2.39 33.81 -0.03
N ARG A 658 -3.30 34.25 -0.88
CA ARG A 658 -3.94 35.57 -0.81
C ARG A 658 -5.32 35.38 -0.21
N GLN A 659 -5.60 36.07 0.88
CA GLN A 659 -6.95 36.09 1.44
C GLN A 659 -7.80 37.08 0.65
N VAL A 660 -8.83 36.60 -0.03
CA VAL A 660 -9.72 37.42 -0.87
C VAL A 660 -11.17 37.36 -0.34
N PRO A 661 -12.06 38.27 -0.77
CA PRO A 661 -13.48 38.14 -0.45
C PRO A 661 -13.99 36.75 -0.85
N GLY A 662 -14.82 36.15 0.02
CA GLY A 662 -15.37 34.82 -0.22
C GLY A 662 -16.08 34.73 -1.57
N LEU A 663 -15.74 33.71 -2.35
CA LEU A 663 -16.27 33.53 -3.71
C LEU A 663 -17.80 33.34 -3.74
N ALA A 664 -18.41 32.96 -2.62
CA ALA A 664 -19.87 32.86 -2.45
C ALA A 664 -20.53 34.16 -1.92
N GLY A 665 -19.82 35.29 -1.90
CA GLY A 665 -20.36 36.61 -1.56
C GLY A 665 -20.36 36.97 -0.07
N GLN A 666 -19.94 36.06 0.81
CA GLN A 666 -19.72 36.29 2.24
C GLN A 666 -18.46 35.52 2.70
N GLY A 667 -17.82 35.93 3.80
CA GLY A 667 -16.63 35.26 4.31
C GLY A 667 -15.37 35.51 3.47
N VAL A 668 -14.44 34.55 3.48
CA VAL A 668 -13.12 34.64 2.84
C VAL A 668 -12.83 33.39 2.00
N SER A 669 -12.00 33.56 0.97
CA SER A 669 -11.41 32.46 0.20
C SER A 669 -9.89 32.59 0.18
N PHE A 670 -9.19 31.44 0.15
CA PHE A 670 -7.73 31.40 0.09
C PHE A 670 -7.27 31.09 -1.33
N GLN A 671 -6.88 32.13 -2.05
CA GLN A 671 -6.31 32.02 -3.40
C GLN A 671 -4.83 31.63 -3.30
N ALA A 672 -4.34 30.72 -4.12
CA ALA A 672 -2.94 30.32 -4.11
C ALA A 672 -2.03 31.49 -4.50
N SER A 673 -0.92 31.71 -3.78
CA SER A 673 0.04 32.78 -4.13
C SER A 673 0.78 32.51 -5.45
N THR A 674 0.87 31.24 -5.86
CA THR A 674 1.54 30.78 -7.08
C THR A 674 0.66 30.83 -8.32
N ASN A 675 -0.66 30.89 -8.17
CA ASN A 675 -1.60 30.88 -9.29
C ASN A 675 -2.93 31.53 -8.89
N ALA A 676 -3.23 32.69 -9.47
CA ALA A 676 -4.45 33.46 -9.18
C ALA A 676 -5.75 32.74 -9.58
N SER A 677 -5.69 31.72 -10.44
CA SER A 677 -6.87 30.92 -10.79
C SER A 677 -7.14 29.80 -9.78
N GLN A 678 -6.24 29.50 -8.83
CA GLN A 678 -6.39 28.38 -7.90
C GLN A 678 -6.76 28.81 -6.49
N TYR A 679 -7.66 28.04 -5.87
CA TYR A 679 -8.18 28.30 -4.53
C TYR A 679 -8.19 27.03 -3.70
N LEU A 680 -8.04 27.18 -2.38
CA LEU A 680 -8.37 26.13 -1.44
C LEU A 680 -9.89 25.96 -1.39
N ARG A 681 -10.34 24.71 -1.52
CA ARG A 681 -11.73 24.33 -1.33
C ARG A 681 -11.82 22.98 -0.66
N HIS A 682 -12.95 22.67 -0.04
CA HIS A 682 -13.23 21.28 0.29
C HIS A 682 -13.82 20.52 -0.91
N GLN A 683 -13.46 19.24 -1.01
CA GLN A 683 -14.04 18.23 -1.89
C GLN A 683 -14.12 16.93 -1.11
N ASN A 684 -15.31 16.33 -0.97
CA ASN A 684 -15.51 15.14 -0.12
C ASN A 684 -14.92 15.34 1.30
N PHE A 685 -15.15 16.53 1.88
CA PHE A 685 -14.61 16.98 3.17
C PHE A 685 -13.09 17.18 3.24
N GLN A 686 -12.30 16.82 2.22
CA GLN A 686 -10.86 17.09 2.17
C GLN A 686 -10.57 18.44 1.54
N ILE A 687 -9.57 19.16 2.07
CA ILE A 687 -9.12 20.42 1.47
C ILE A 687 -8.13 20.14 0.34
N VAL A 688 -8.48 20.66 -0.83
CA VAL A 688 -7.71 20.57 -2.07
C VAL A 688 -7.49 21.95 -2.65
N GLN A 689 -6.45 22.10 -3.47
CA GLN A 689 -6.25 23.31 -4.26
C GLN A 689 -6.64 23.04 -5.70
N GLN A 690 -7.62 23.79 -6.21
CA GLN A 690 -8.16 23.58 -7.55
C GLN A 690 -8.39 24.91 -8.26
N ALA A 691 -8.35 24.89 -9.59
CA ALA A 691 -8.72 26.02 -10.41
C ALA A 691 -10.21 26.38 -10.26
N HIS A 692 -10.52 27.66 -10.12
CA HIS A 692 -11.87 28.20 -10.04
C HIS A 692 -12.60 28.01 -11.37
N ASP A 693 -13.66 27.21 -11.35
CA ASP A 693 -14.47 26.86 -12.53
C ASP A 693 -15.69 27.78 -12.74
N GLY A 694 -15.86 28.78 -11.88
CA GLY A 694 -17.00 29.72 -11.92
C GLY A 694 -18.32 29.16 -11.41
N GLY A 695 -18.39 27.86 -11.09
CA GLY A 695 -19.59 27.18 -10.64
C GLY A 695 -19.90 27.44 -9.16
N ASP A 696 -21.20 27.44 -8.83
CA ASP A 696 -21.64 27.75 -7.47
C ASP A 696 -21.17 26.72 -6.42
N VAL A 697 -21.03 25.45 -6.81
CA VAL A 697 -20.50 24.40 -5.92
C VAL A 697 -19.06 24.69 -5.56
N PHE A 698 -18.23 25.10 -6.52
CA PHE A 698 -16.85 25.50 -6.25
C PHE A 698 -16.82 26.74 -5.35
N LYS A 699 -17.55 27.79 -5.73
CA LYS A 699 -17.58 29.05 -4.98
C LYS A 699 -17.95 28.84 -3.52
N ARG A 700 -18.97 28.02 -3.26
CA ARG A 700 -19.38 27.64 -1.91
C ARG A 700 -18.33 26.78 -1.21
N GLY A 701 -17.81 25.73 -1.86
CA GLY A 701 -16.80 24.87 -1.23
C GLY A 701 -15.44 25.54 -0.97
N ALA A 702 -15.17 26.66 -1.64
CA ALA A 702 -13.96 27.48 -1.49
C ALA A 702 -14.12 28.67 -0.53
N THR A 703 -15.29 28.82 0.10
CA THR A 703 -15.62 29.98 0.94
C THR A 703 -15.78 29.57 2.39
N PHE A 704 -15.08 30.29 3.27
CA PHE A 704 -15.08 30.04 4.70
C PHE A 704 -15.44 31.30 5.49
N ILE A 705 -16.21 31.14 6.57
CA ILE A 705 -16.55 32.21 7.51
C ILE A 705 -15.53 32.19 8.65
N PRO A 706 -14.72 33.25 8.83
CA PRO A 706 -13.85 33.36 9.99
C PRO A 706 -14.66 33.45 11.28
N ARG A 707 -14.30 32.63 12.26
CA ARG A 707 -14.88 32.59 13.61
C ARG A 707 -13.79 32.78 14.65
N PRO A 708 -14.13 33.25 15.87
CA PRO A 708 -13.23 33.15 17.00
C PRO A 708 -12.67 31.73 17.12
N GLY A 709 -11.36 31.60 17.34
CA GLY A 709 -10.68 30.32 17.37
C GLY A 709 -11.27 29.38 18.42
N LEU A 710 -11.59 28.15 18.04
CA LEU A 710 -12.18 27.14 18.92
C LEU A 710 -11.28 26.78 20.11
N ALA A 711 -9.96 26.97 19.97
CA ALA A 711 -8.99 26.76 21.06
C ALA A 711 -9.01 27.85 22.15
N GLY A 712 -9.67 28.99 21.90
CA GLY A 712 -9.67 30.15 22.80
C GLY A 712 -8.33 30.92 22.77
N THR A 713 -7.32 30.40 23.46
CA THR A 713 -5.94 30.93 23.50
C THR A 713 -4.99 29.97 22.79
N CYS A 714 -4.01 30.51 22.07
CA CYS A 714 -3.10 29.71 21.26
C CYS A 714 -1.69 30.28 21.24
N GLY A 715 -0.71 29.48 20.82
CA GLY A 715 0.72 29.83 20.81
C GLY A 715 1.15 30.90 19.79
N CYS A 716 0.25 31.79 19.34
CA CYS A 716 0.58 32.89 18.45
C CYS A 716 1.23 34.05 19.22
N ASN A 717 2.12 34.81 18.57
CA ASN A 717 2.72 36.04 19.13
C ASN A 717 1.69 37.13 19.53
N THR A 718 0.42 36.97 19.16
CA THR A 718 -0.70 37.91 19.40
C THR A 718 -1.76 37.37 20.38
N GLY A 719 -1.63 36.12 20.86
CA GLY A 719 -2.52 35.51 21.87
C GLY A 719 -3.93 35.11 21.43
N THR A 720 -4.31 35.30 20.15
CA THR A 720 -5.67 34.99 19.64
C THR A 720 -5.62 34.24 18.29
N CYS A 721 -6.52 33.27 18.09
CA CYS A 721 -6.62 32.43 16.89
C CYS A 721 -7.94 32.60 16.14
N THR A 722 -7.94 32.18 14.88
CA THR A 722 -9.14 32.13 14.02
C THR A 722 -9.43 30.69 13.61
N SER A 723 -10.71 30.31 13.64
CA SER A 723 -11.22 29.07 13.04
C SER A 723 -12.03 29.41 11.79
N TYR A 724 -11.98 28.56 10.76
CA TYR A 724 -12.62 28.85 9.47
C TYR A 724 -13.76 27.86 9.22
N GLU A 725 -15.00 28.32 9.34
CA GLU A 725 -16.21 27.51 9.15
C GLU A 725 -16.58 27.45 7.66
N SER A 726 -16.95 26.29 7.12
CA SER A 726 -17.41 26.17 5.73
C SER A 726 -18.76 26.86 5.53
N ILE A 727 -18.94 27.62 4.44
CA ILE A 727 -20.21 28.32 4.19
C ILE A 727 -21.36 27.37 3.80
N ASP A 728 -21.06 26.27 3.10
CA ASP A 728 -22.04 25.28 2.62
C ASP A 728 -22.21 24.07 3.54
N TRP A 729 -21.34 23.95 4.54
CA TRP A 729 -21.46 22.97 5.62
C TRP A 729 -21.37 23.68 6.98
N PRO A 730 -22.41 24.41 7.41
CA PRO A 730 -22.42 25.09 8.70
C PRO A 730 -22.12 24.12 9.85
N GLY A 731 -21.30 24.56 10.80
CA GLY A 731 -20.77 23.75 11.89
C GLY A 731 -19.55 22.90 11.53
N TYR A 732 -19.12 22.85 10.26
CA TYR A 732 -17.87 22.21 9.87
C TYR A 732 -16.74 23.23 9.75
N TYR A 733 -15.61 22.96 10.39
CA TYR A 733 -14.44 23.82 10.43
C TYR A 733 -13.27 23.19 9.70
N LEU A 734 -12.52 24.04 8.98
CA LEU A 734 -11.18 23.71 8.52
C LEU A 734 -10.34 23.25 9.71
N ARG A 735 -9.76 22.06 9.62
CA ARG A 735 -8.84 21.50 10.61
C ARG A 735 -7.76 20.67 9.96
N HIS A 736 -6.64 20.51 10.65
CA HIS A 736 -5.67 19.49 10.29
C HIS A 736 -5.94 18.15 11.04
N GLN A 737 -5.57 17.04 10.44
CA GLN A 737 -5.65 15.71 11.04
C GLN A 737 -4.65 14.80 10.32
N ASN A 738 -3.74 14.15 11.06
CA ASN A 738 -2.67 13.32 10.49
C ASN A 738 -1.89 14.03 9.36
N PHE A 739 -1.59 15.32 9.54
CA PHE A 739 -0.94 16.21 8.58
C PHE A 739 -1.71 16.50 7.27
N GLY A 740 -2.94 16.00 7.11
CA GLY A 740 -3.87 16.42 6.04
C GLY A 740 -4.84 17.50 6.53
N PHE A 741 -5.50 18.21 5.61
CA PHE A 741 -6.53 19.21 5.94
C PHE A 741 -7.92 18.81 5.47
N TYR A 742 -8.91 19.05 6.33
CA TYR A 742 -10.30 18.66 6.14
C TYR A 742 -11.25 19.73 6.68
N ILE A 743 -12.52 19.66 6.29
CA ILE A 743 -13.63 20.24 7.05
C ILE A 743 -14.27 19.15 7.92
N ALA A 744 -14.46 19.41 9.22
CA ALA A 744 -15.05 18.44 10.16
C ALA A 744 -15.93 19.16 11.19
N LYS A 745 -16.81 18.44 11.89
CA LYS A 745 -17.57 18.99 13.04
C LYS A 745 -16.76 18.88 14.33
N PRO A 746 -16.89 19.83 15.27
CA PRO A 746 -16.33 19.70 16.60
C PRO A 746 -16.82 18.44 17.30
N ASP A 747 -15.87 17.68 17.87
CA ASP A 747 -16.13 16.48 18.67
C ASP A 747 -16.19 16.79 20.19
N GLY A 748 -16.03 18.06 20.56
CA GLY A 748 -15.97 18.55 21.94
C GLY A 748 -14.59 18.38 22.59
N GLY A 749 -13.61 17.80 21.89
CA GLY A 749 -12.25 17.58 22.38
C GLY A 749 -11.36 18.82 22.25
N GLN A 750 -10.43 18.99 23.19
CA GLN A 750 -9.44 20.06 23.12
C GLN A 750 -8.48 19.91 21.92
N SER A 751 -8.14 18.67 21.55
CA SER A 751 -7.32 18.38 20.37
C SER A 751 -7.99 18.87 19.09
N TYR A 752 -9.29 18.60 18.91
CA TYR A 752 -10.06 19.13 17.79
C TYR A 752 -10.01 20.66 17.75
N ASN A 753 -10.26 21.29 18.90
CA ASN A 753 -10.32 22.75 18.98
C ASN A 753 -8.99 23.39 18.58
N GLN A 754 -7.87 22.77 18.96
CA GLN A 754 -6.52 23.17 18.57
C GLN A 754 -6.25 22.91 17.08
N ASP A 755 -6.64 21.74 16.57
CA ASP A 755 -6.45 21.36 15.17
C ASP A 755 -7.24 22.24 14.20
N ALA A 756 -8.37 22.78 14.65
CA ALA A 756 -9.27 23.65 13.91
C ALA A 756 -8.99 25.15 14.12
N SER A 757 -7.92 25.50 14.85
CA SER A 757 -7.56 26.89 15.15
C SER A 757 -6.20 27.24 14.53
N PHE A 758 -6.13 28.40 13.87
CA PHE A 758 -4.95 28.85 13.15
C PHE A 758 -4.53 30.26 13.56
N CYS A 759 -3.22 30.53 13.47
CA CYS A 759 -2.63 31.86 13.53
C CYS A 759 -2.40 32.34 12.08
N PRO A 760 -3.20 33.27 11.54
CA PRO A 760 -2.89 33.90 10.26
C PRO A 760 -1.63 34.75 10.42
N ALA A 761 -0.58 34.43 9.67
CA ALA A 761 0.68 35.17 9.63
C ALA A 761 0.85 35.85 8.27
N THR A 762 1.68 36.89 8.19
CA THR A 762 2.13 37.46 6.92
C THR A 762 2.79 36.35 6.07
N GLY A 763 2.52 36.32 4.77
CA GLY A 763 2.99 35.25 3.86
C GLY A 763 4.49 34.96 3.97
N LEU A 764 4.87 33.69 3.83
CA LEU A 764 6.22 33.18 4.13
C LEU A 764 7.27 33.39 3.02
N ILE A 765 6.91 33.96 1.87
CA ILE A 765 7.86 34.30 0.80
C ILE A 765 8.41 35.71 1.05
N PRO A 766 9.74 35.92 1.06
CA PRO A 766 10.26 37.27 1.00
C PRO A 766 9.84 37.94 -0.32
N THR A 767 9.18 39.08 -0.19
CA THR A 767 8.81 39.95 -1.29
C THR A 767 10.04 40.70 -1.75
N ALA A 768 10.65 40.21 -2.84
CA ALA A 768 11.87 40.74 -3.45
C ALA A 768 13.13 40.61 -2.56
N SER A 769 14.19 40.02 -3.11
CA SER A 769 15.42 39.71 -2.38
C SER A 769 16.66 40.18 -3.15
N VAL A 770 17.72 40.49 -2.41
CA VAL A 770 19.04 40.66 -3.00
C VAL A 770 19.69 39.29 -3.18
N LEU A 771 20.35 39.08 -4.33
CA LEU A 771 21.19 37.90 -4.58
C LEU A 771 22.63 38.26 -4.24
N LYS A 772 23.07 37.90 -3.02
CA LYS A 772 24.39 38.26 -2.50
C LYS A 772 25.38 37.11 -2.66
N ALA A 773 26.45 37.33 -3.42
CA ALA A 773 27.50 36.32 -3.61
C ALA A 773 28.20 36.02 -2.27
N ALA A 774 28.34 34.74 -1.93
CA ALA A 774 28.81 34.32 -0.62
C ALA A 774 30.30 34.62 -0.39
N HIS A 775 31.12 34.62 -1.45
CA HIS A 775 32.55 34.92 -1.35
C HIS A 775 32.83 36.41 -1.14
N SER A 776 32.28 37.28 -1.99
CA SER A 776 32.56 38.72 -1.98
C SER A 776 31.65 39.50 -1.04
N GLY A 777 30.51 38.91 -0.68
CA GLY A 777 29.47 39.58 0.08
C GLY A 777 28.75 40.71 -0.68
N MET A 778 28.96 40.81 -2.00
CA MET A 778 28.37 41.81 -2.89
C MET A 778 27.08 41.31 -3.54
N CYS A 779 26.25 42.23 -4.02
CA CYS A 779 24.92 41.95 -4.57
C CYS A 779 24.93 42.00 -6.10
N LEU A 780 24.19 41.09 -6.73
CA LEU A 780 23.93 41.14 -8.16
C LEU A 780 23.10 42.37 -8.52
N SER A 781 23.60 43.13 -9.48
CA SER A 781 23.07 44.40 -9.93
C SER A 781 23.05 44.47 -11.45
N ILE A 782 22.07 45.15 -12.00
CA ILE A 782 22.15 45.60 -13.39
C ILE A 782 23.25 46.67 -13.50
N ALA A 783 24.16 46.51 -14.47
CA ALA A 783 25.27 47.42 -14.69
C ALA A 783 24.78 48.80 -15.14
N SER A 784 25.26 49.87 -14.49
CA SER A 784 24.99 51.27 -14.88
C SER A 784 23.51 51.65 -15.04
N GLY A 785 22.58 50.89 -14.44
CA GLY A 785 21.14 51.12 -14.58
C GLY A 785 20.60 50.91 -15.99
N ASP A 786 21.35 50.21 -16.86
CA ASP A 786 20.91 49.89 -18.22
C ASP A 786 19.61 49.09 -18.16
N ARG A 787 18.55 49.51 -18.86
CA ARG A 787 17.25 48.81 -18.88
C ARG A 787 16.98 48.10 -20.20
N SER A 788 17.94 48.10 -21.12
CA SER A 788 17.83 47.44 -22.42
C SER A 788 17.98 45.92 -22.31
N ASP A 789 17.49 45.21 -23.34
CA ASP A 789 17.73 43.76 -23.48
C ASP A 789 19.21 43.54 -23.80
N GLY A 790 19.85 42.61 -23.09
CA GLY A 790 21.30 42.40 -23.15
C GLY A 790 22.09 43.25 -22.15
N GLY A 791 21.43 44.07 -21.32
CA GLY A 791 22.08 44.82 -20.24
C GLY A 791 22.79 43.89 -19.25
N ALA A 792 24.07 44.15 -18.99
CA ALA A 792 24.92 43.24 -18.23
C ALA A 792 24.53 43.15 -16.75
N VAL A 793 24.66 41.95 -16.19
CA VAL A 793 24.55 41.73 -14.74
C VAL A 793 25.96 41.65 -14.14
N THR A 794 26.19 42.47 -13.12
CA THR A 794 27.48 42.56 -12.41
C THR A 794 27.27 42.42 -10.92
N GLN A 795 28.32 42.13 -10.15
CA GLN A 795 28.25 42.31 -8.69
C GLN A 795 28.61 43.76 -8.31
N GLN A 796 27.92 44.30 -7.31
CA GLN A 796 28.13 45.65 -6.78
C GLN A 796 28.01 45.64 -5.25
N ALA A 797 28.53 46.68 -4.58
CA ALA A 797 28.28 46.87 -3.16
C ALA A 797 26.76 46.92 -2.89
N CYS A 798 26.30 46.13 -1.91
CA CYS A 798 24.89 46.02 -1.60
C CYS A 798 24.36 47.35 -1.04
N ASN A 799 23.38 47.96 -1.73
CA ASN A 799 22.74 49.22 -1.33
C ASN A 799 21.20 49.12 -1.29
N GLY A 800 20.62 47.97 -1.63
CA GLY A 800 19.17 47.73 -1.58
C GLY A 800 18.37 48.45 -2.66
N SER A 801 19.04 49.01 -3.67
CA SER A 801 18.39 49.64 -4.83
C SER A 801 17.52 48.65 -5.62
N ALA A 802 16.60 49.18 -6.43
CA ALA A 802 15.74 48.36 -7.27
C ALA A 802 16.55 47.56 -8.30
N GLU A 803 17.70 48.08 -8.73
CA GLU A 803 18.63 47.45 -9.66
C GLU A 803 19.32 46.22 -9.07
N GLN A 804 19.39 46.11 -7.73
CA GLN A 804 19.95 44.97 -7.00
C GLN A 804 18.89 44.00 -6.46
N THR A 805 17.62 44.34 -6.66
CA THR A 805 16.49 43.64 -6.06
C THR A 805 15.83 42.75 -7.10
N TRP A 806 15.69 41.47 -6.79
CA TRP A 806 15.17 40.45 -7.69
C TRP A 806 13.91 39.81 -7.10
N THR A 807 12.86 39.77 -7.91
CA THR A 807 11.60 39.10 -7.59
C THR A 807 11.61 37.73 -8.24
N SER A 808 11.53 36.67 -7.46
CA SER A 808 11.38 35.33 -8.01
C SER A 808 9.95 35.12 -8.50
N THR A 809 9.81 34.62 -9.73
CA THR A 809 8.54 34.25 -10.36
C THR A 809 8.64 32.85 -10.95
N PRO A 810 7.59 32.02 -10.94
CA PRO A 810 7.64 30.68 -11.54
C PRO A 810 7.91 30.73 -13.05
N SER A 811 8.81 29.87 -13.55
CA SER A 811 9.10 29.71 -14.98
C SER A 811 9.70 28.33 -15.28
N ASN A 812 9.13 27.58 -16.25
CA ASN A 812 9.59 26.23 -16.68
C ASN A 812 9.93 25.24 -15.55
N GLY A 813 9.04 25.09 -14.58
CA GLY A 813 9.27 24.16 -13.45
C GLY A 813 10.38 24.60 -12.48
N ALA A 814 10.88 25.83 -12.62
CA ALA A 814 11.89 26.45 -11.76
C ALA A 814 11.54 27.95 -11.51
N LEU A 815 12.54 28.79 -11.21
CA LEU A 815 12.34 30.21 -10.91
C LEU A 815 12.99 31.11 -11.97
N ALA A 816 12.26 32.11 -12.44
CA ALA A 816 12.81 33.28 -13.10
C ALA A 816 13.04 34.39 -12.06
N TYR A 817 14.22 35.03 -12.10
CA TYR A 817 14.55 36.16 -11.25
C TYR A 817 14.32 37.46 -12.03
N VAL A 818 13.28 38.20 -11.67
CA VAL A 818 12.86 39.44 -12.33
C VAL A 818 13.42 40.64 -11.60
N ASN A 819 14.23 41.44 -12.25
CA ASN A 819 14.81 42.63 -11.66
C ASN A 819 13.73 43.68 -11.38
N LYS A 820 13.75 44.30 -10.20
CA LYS A 820 12.74 45.28 -9.78
C LYS A 820 12.84 46.61 -10.53
N ALA A 821 14.03 47.02 -10.98
CA ALA A 821 14.21 48.28 -11.71
C ALA A 821 13.79 48.19 -13.19
N SER A 822 13.99 47.05 -13.84
CA SER A 822 13.73 46.89 -15.28
C SER A 822 12.52 46.02 -15.60
N GLY A 823 12.05 45.18 -14.67
CA GLY A 823 11.01 44.17 -14.92
C GLY A 823 11.49 43.00 -15.80
N LYS A 824 12.80 42.87 -16.02
CA LYS A 824 13.41 41.88 -16.92
C LYS A 824 14.03 40.72 -16.16
N CYS A 825 14.14 39.57 -16.82
CA CYS A 825 14.58 38.31 -16.24
C CYS A 825 16.10 38.15 -16.32
N LEU A 826 16.68 37.52 -15.30
CA LEU A 826 18.06 37.02 -15.31
C LEU A 826 18.20 35.93 -16.39
N ASP A 827 18.99 36.20 -17.42
CA ASP A 827 18.98 35.46 -18.68
C ASP A 827 20.38 34.95 -19.04
N LEU A 828 20.46 33.65 -19.35
CA LEU A 828 21.64 33.02 -19.93
C LEU A 828 21.67 33.21 -21.45
N SER A 829 22.71 33.90 -21.95
CA SER A 829 22.81 34.20 -23.37
C SER A 829 22.80 32.99 -24.29
N LEU A 830 21.86 32.98 -25.23
CA LEU A 830 21.76 31.98 -26.31
C LEU A 830 22.33 32.48 -27.65
N ALA A 831 23.06 33.61 -27.67
CA ALA A 831 23.70 34.12 -28.88
C ALA A 831 24.71 33.12 -29.49
N LYS A 832 25.23 32.22 -28.66
CA LYS A 832 25.96 31.00 -29.01
C LYS A 832 25.48 29.88 -28.09
N VAL A 833 25.77 28.61 -28.43
CA VAL A 833 25.52 27.49 -27.51
C VAL A 833 26.25 27.75 -26.18
N PRO A 834 25.55 27.82 -25.04
CA PRO A 834 26.17 28.18 -23.77
C PRO A 834 27.23 27.19 -23.31
N THR A 835 28.43 27.70 -23.03
CA THR A 835 29.55 27.01 -22.37
C THR A 835 30.01 27.78 -21.13
N SER A 836 30.98 27.25 -20.39
CA SER A 836 31.63 28.02 -19.31
C SER A 836 32.16 29.35 -19.83
N GLY A 837 31.82 30.43 -19.13
CA GLY A 837 32.13 31.80 -19.51
C GLY A 837 31.00 32.50 -20.29
N SER A 838 29.87 31.83 -20.51
CA SER A 838 28.74 32.46 -21.21
C SER A 838 28.16 33.60 -20.38
N PRO A 839 27.83 34.75 -21.00
CA PRO A 839 27.40 35.91 -20.25
C PRO A 839 25.99 35.75 -19.69
N ILE A 840 25.78 36.33 -18.51
CA ILE A 840 24.46 36.52 -17.91
C ILE A 840 24.09 38.00 -18.03
N TYR A 841 22.94 38.27 -18.62
CA TYR A 841 22.38 39.60 -18.77
C TYR A 841 20.93 39.61 -18.30
N GLN A 842 20.28 40.78 -18.39
CA GLN A 842 18.83 40.84 -18.32
C GLN A 842 18.21 40.78 -19.73
N TRP A 843 17.03 40.20 -19.81
CA TRP A 843 16.22 40.22 -21.03
C TRP A 843 14.74 40.24 -20.70
N ALA A 844 13.91 40.73 -21.62
CA ALA A 844 12.46 40.62 -21.54
C ALA A 844 12.04 39.19 -21.14
N CYS A 845 11.26 39.07 -20.06
CA CYS A 845 10.80 37.78 -19.56
C CYS A 845 9.90 37.10 -20.60
N HIS A 846 10.37 36.02 -21.20
CA HIS A 846 9.64 35.23 -22.20
C HIS A 846 9.41 33.78 -21.75
N GLY A 847 9.83 33.44 -20.53
CA GLY A 847 9.59 32.13 -19.94
C GLY A 847 10.34 31.01 -20.67
N GLY A 848 11.52 31.30 -21.21
CA GLY A 848 12.42 30.28 -21.79
C GLY A 848 13.23 29.55 -20.72
N THR A 849 13.79 28.38 -21.06
CA THR A 849 14.61 27.59 -20.12
C THR A 849 15.93 28.28 -19.76
N ASN A 850 16.40 29.21 -20.60
CA ASN A 850 17.55 30.10 -20.34
C ASN A 850 17.28 31.20 -19.32
N GLN A 851 16.00 31.46 -18.98
CA GLN A 851 15.59 32.41 -17.93
C GLN A 851 15.14 31.71 -16.64
N ALA A 852 15.19 30.37 -16.62
CA ALA A 852 14.71 29.54 -15.53
C ALA A 852 15.90 28.93 -14.78
N TRP A 853 15.88 29.07 -13.46
CA TRP A 853 16.97 28.72 -12.57
C TRP A 853 16.46 27.82 -11.44
N THR A 854 17.07 26.66 -11.29
CA THR A 854 16.84 25.78 -10.14
C THR A 854 17.75 26.20 -9.01
N SER A 855 17.19 26.34 -7.80
CA SER A 855 17.94 26.70 -6.60
C SER A 855 18.24 25.44 -5.78
N LYS A 856 19.52 25.16 -5.52
CA LYS A 856 19.95 24.05 -4.66
C LYS A 856 20.78 24.57 -3.48
N PRO A 857 20.58 24.06 -2.26
CA PRO A 857 21.43 24.43 -1.12
C PRO A 857 22.91 24.17 -1.42
N GLN A 858 23.77 25.16 -1.15
CA GLN A 858 25.23 25.07 -1.34
C GLN A 858 25.94 25.95 -0.32
N GLY A 859 26.74 25.36 0.56
CA GLY A 859 27.40 26.10 1.65
C GLY A 859 26.39 26.84 2.53
N THR A 860 26.60 28.14 2.76
CA THR A 860 25.71 29.02 3.55
C THR A 860 24.57 29.63 2.74
N GLY A 861 24.49 29.37 1.44
CA GLY A 861 23.49 29.93 0.52
C GLY A 861 22.97 28.89 -0.46
N ASN A 862 22.68 29.32 -1.69
CA ASN A 862 22.18 28.44 -2.75
C ASN A 862 22.97 28.61 -4.04
N ALA A 863 23.16 27.50 -4.77
CA ALA A 863 23.56 27.52 -6.17
C ALA A 863 22.34 27.70 -7.06
N LEU A 864 22.47 28.56 -8.06
CA LEU A 864 21.46 28.75 -9.09
C LEU A 864 21.93 28.06 -10.37
N THR A 865 21.32 26.93 -10.69
CA THR A 865 21.66 26.09 -11.86
C THR A 865 20.67 26.36 -13.00
N SER A 866 21.19 26.61 -14.20
CA SER A 866 20.35 26.89 -15.37
C SER A 866 19.53 25.66 -15.76
N VAL A 867 18.24 25.86 -16.09
CA VAL A 867 17.38 24.79 -16.63
C VAL A 867 17.76 24.44 -18.07
N TYR A 868 18.30 25.38 -18.84
CA TYR A 868 18.76 25.15 -20.21
C TYR A 868 19.93 24.15 -20.27
N ASN A 869 20.87 24.26 -19.34
CA ASN A 869 21.99 23.33 -19.20
C ASN A 869 22.30 23.12 -17.72
N THR A 870 21.93 21.94 -17.21
CA THR A 870 22.04 21.60 -15.77
C THR A 870 23.48 21.45 -15.29
N GLY A 871 24.47 21.46 -16.19
CA GLY A 871 25.90 21.52 -15.86
C GLY A 871 26.43 22.94 -15.62
N LEU A 872 25.63 23.99 -15.86
CA LEU A 872 26.03 25.39 -15.72
C LEU A 872 25.33 26.08 -14.53
N CYS A 873 26.14 26.74 -13.71
CA CYS A 873 25.73 27.49 -12.52
C CYS A 873 26.01 28.98 -12.71
N LEU A 874 25.19 29.81 -12.07
CA LEU A 874 25.45 31.25 -11.93
C LEU A 874 26.76 31.46 -11.16
N ASP A 875 27.62 32.31 -11.69
CA ASP A 875 29.01 32.43 -11.26
C ASP A 875 29.49 33.88 -11.32
N VAL A 876 30.18 34.35 -10.28
CA VAL A 876 30.94 35.60 -10.34
C VAL A 876 32.31 35.34 -10.94
N ALA A 877 32.58 35.96 -12.09
CA ALA A 877 33.75 35.67 -12.90
C ALA A 877 35.07 35.91 -12.15
N GLY A 878 35.97 34.95 -12.26
CA GLY A 878 37.32 35.01 -11.67
C GLY A 878 37.34 35.03 -10.14
N ILE A 879 36.25 34.66 -9.46
CA ILE A 879 36.14 34.73 -7.98
C ILE A 879 36.45 36.17 -7.49
N SER A 880 36.10 37.17 -8.30
CA SER A 880 36.48 38.56 -8.05
C SER A 880 35.79 39.12 -6.80
N TYR A 881 36.51 39.95 -6.05
CA TYR A 881 35.99 40.75 -4.93
C TYR A 881 35.71 42.20 -5.33
N GLN A 882 35.94 42.56 -6.60
CA GLN A 882 35.79 43.93 -7.09
C GLN A 882 34.35 44.21 -7.52
N ALA A 883 33.89 45.43 -7.25
CA ALA A 883 32.64 45.96 -7.79
C ALA A 883 32.76 46.08 -9.33
N GLY A 884 31.69 45.73 -10.05
CA GLY A 884 31.66 45.70 -11.51
C GLY A 884 32.12 44.38 -12.13
N ALA A 885 32.51 43.38 -11.32
CA ALA A 885 32.84 42.07 -11.87
C ALA A 885 31.62 41.43 -12.54
N ALA A 886 31.84 40.83 -13.71
CA ALA A 886 30.79 40.21 -14.52
C ALA A 886 30.21 38.97 -13.84
N VAL A 887 28.91 38.75 -14.06
CA VAL A 887 28.24 37.50 -13.73
C VAL A 887 28.09 36.68 -15.00
N GLN A 888 28.43 35.40 -14.90
CA GLN A 888 28.50 34.47 -16.02
C GLN A 888 27.88 33.12 -15.63
N ALA A 889 27.69 32.26 -16.63
CA ALA A 889 27.47 30.85 -16.42
C ALA A 889 28.79 30.10 -16.48
N TRP A 890 29.03 29.23 -15.51
CA TRP A 890 30.23 28.40 -15.45
C TRP A 890 29.91 26.98 -15.04
N THR A 891 30.76 26.00 -15.38
CA THR A 891 30.60 24.62 -14.92
C THR A 891 30.40 24.60 -13.40
N CYS A 892 29.33 23.96 -12.95
CA CYS A 892 29.04 23.85 -11.52
C CYS A 892 30.18 23.10 -10.81
N HIS A 893 30.85 23.78 -9.86
CA HIS A 893 31.97 23.22 -9.11
C HIS A 893 31.87 23.45 -7.60
N GLY A 894 30.75 23.98 -7.10
CA GLY A 894 30.51 24.12 -5.67
C GLY A 894 31.24 25.28 -4.98
N GLY A 895 31.89 26.16 -5.76
CA GLY A 895 32.67 27.28 -5.22
C GLY A 895 31.78 28.36 -4.57
N ALA A 896 32.35 29.12 -3.64
CA ALA A 896 31.63 30.21 -2.95
C ALA A 896 31.21 31.36 -3.88
N ASN A 897 31.87 31.52 -5.03
CA ASN A 897 31.48 32.44 -6.10
C ASN A 897 30.29 31.95 -6.96
N GLN A 898 29.84 30.71 -6.74
CA GLN A 898 28.60 30.14 -7.29
C GLN A 898 27.50 30.01 -6.23
N THR A 899 27.74 30.51 -5.01
CA THR A 899 26.81 30.44 -3.88
C THR A 899 26.23 31.82 -3.62
N PHE A 900 24.89 31.92 -3.58
CA PHE A 900 24.18 33.17 -3.35
C PHE A 900 23.26 33.10 -2.12
N LEU A 901 23.40 34.10 -1.26
CA LEU A 901 22.52 34.37 -0.13
C LEU A 901 21.31 35.17 -0.63
N MET A 902 20.11 34.62 -0.46
CA MET A 902 18.86 35.31 -0.76
C MET A 902 18.39 36.01 0.52
N ARG A 903 18.42 37.35 0.54
CA ARG A 903 18.06 38.16 1.71
C ARG A 903 17.04 39.23 1.39
#